data_AF-A0A940J8W6-F1
#
_entry.id   AF-A0A940J8W6-F1
#
_cell.length_a   1.000
_cell.length_b   1.000
_cell.length_c   1.000
_cell.angle_alpha   90.00
_cell.angle_beta   90.00
_cell.angle_gamma   90.00
#
_symmetry.space_group_name_H-M   'P 1'
#
loop_
_entity.id
_entity.type
_entity.pdbx_description
1 polymer ?
#
loop_
_entity_poly.entity_id
_entity_poly.type
_entity_poly.pdbx_seq_one_letter_code
_entity_poly.pdbx_strand_id
1 'polypeptide(L)'
;MISQHAREAMKALLASTQSISPGFRASIPYDKALVASEEDGGEAKEITLAYHYPYQAFGDPRPPRVLKAKVDKGKVLYLPVEDAPFVRHTRTIKNCEVQDGVLVRDDPTRSPIIMDEYEGLVRGEPTTLQIPAEQTSDPKFWNSRGFLATQKGLQELQRITAASCHAGISSVVHGTYEKGWIRMRSGAPPCYIYGETVILPENSEELIALSRSGSSQGNLGVGQAGTLEGSAMLLAAALHNPAFATLAGFACSAVLLAVLFGMEPGIINLVGASGSGKTTLLQLIASLLGIPGKPSSPSSYIGTWRATDNGMEAPLAARSDSVSILDEVHQAPANTDWQSALYMAANGRGKARMTKETEAREPKAWRTQLISSGEESLASKVRNSRFGKTQMPGGLQFRVIDVDAATAGLWSDVGEQAQLPYGGRYRKVAGITQEATNARAIIEGLERAALANYGHAWPKIIRYLQDEKNRQAAQTLFNNYRRVLEDQCDEGTSQIVRRRIKHVAAALTGLALLMSALEMADQTIIEKAREWASKHLWKAGLEYTTGSEGDEMVERFTERLLAEPSRLFRQGIMPSHRDYWGWHLEQGQVFLPTGTGINAICADLGLDRERVRAALLANGWTADQKRPPVAGVRGTSVRGLVSPPGLLGDWLGVAG
;
A
#
# COMPACT_ATOMS: atom_id res chain seq x y z
N MET A 1 6.63 22.75 54.52
CA MET A 1 7.58 23.88 54.33
C MET A 1 8.65 23.47 53.34
N ILE A 2 8.46 23.79 52.05
CA ILE A 2 9.51 23.65 51.02
C ILE A 2 10.14 25.05 50.82
N SER A 3 11.46 25.08 50.79
CA SER A 3 12.30 26.16 51.32
C SER A 3 12.55 27.34 50.37
N GLN A 4 12.81 28.49 51.00
CA GLN A 4 13.25 29.79 50.49
C GLN A 4 14.42 29.75 49.48
N HIS A 5 15.15 28.64 49.39
CA HIS A 5 16.27 28.43 48.46
C HIS A 5 15.86 28.34 46.98
N ALA A 6 14.65 27.84 46.67
CA ALA A 6 14.17 27.76 45.29
C ALA A 6 13.89 29.14 44.66
N ARG A 7 13.64 30.17 45.50
CA ARG A 7 13.35 31.54 45.06
C ARG A 7 14.60 32.36 44.75
N GLU A 8 15.75 32.04 45.33
CA GLU A 8 17.01 32.75 45.05
C GLU A 8 17.73 32.22 43.81
N ALA A 9 17.67 30.91 43.55
CA ALA A 9 18.27 30.29 42.36
C ALA A 9 17.66 30.81 41.04
N MET A 10 16.37 31.15 41.04
CA MET A 10 15.66 31.68 39.86
C MET A 10 16.04 33.14 39.55
N LYS A 11 16.37 33.94 40.58
CA LYS A 11 16.77 35.35 40.40
C LYS A 11 18.19 35.48 39.83
N ALA A 12 19.08 34.54 40.14
CA ALA A 12 20.44 34.53 39.60
C ALA A 12 20.51 34.19 38.11
N LEU A 13 19.61 33.33 37.61
CA LEU A 13 19.60 32.88 36.21
C LEU A 13 19.14 33.98 35.22
N LEU A 14 18.25 34.88 35.68
CA LEU A 14 17.69 35.96 34.86
C LEU A 14 18.63 37.17 34.73
N ALA A 15 19.68 37.25 35.53
CA ALA A 15 20.63 38.36 35.52
C ALA A 15 21.80 38.18 34.51
N SER A 16 22.00 36.98 33.95
CA SER A 16 23.21 36.63 33.18
C SER A 16 23.09 36.74 31.65
N THR A 17 21.97 37.21 31.10
CA THR A 17 21.76 37.29 29.64
C THR A 17 21.37 38.69 29.17
N GLN A 18 22.33 39.62 29.23
CA GLN A 18 22.30 40.87 28.47
C GLN A 18 23.49 40.91 27.48
N SER A 19 23.15 41.19 26.21
CA SER A 19 23.99 41.68 25.10
C SER A 19 24.13 40.78 23.84
N ILE A 20 23.30 41.15 22.84
CA ILE A 20 23.59 41.39 21.41
C ILE A 20 23.60 40.19 20.39
N SER A 21 22.54 40.21 19.56
CA SER A 21 22.32 39.88 18.11
C SER A 21 22.80 38.54 17.51
N PRO A 22 21.90 37.68 16.95
CA PRO A 22 21.55 37.69 15.50
C PRO A 22 20.10 37.17 15.19
N GLY A 23 19.78 36.94 13.90
CA GLY A 23 18.49 36.47 13.37
C GLY A 23 17.65 35.55 14.27
N PHE A 24 16.39 35.95 14.44
CA PHE A 24 15.43 35.52 15.45
C PHE A 24 15.26 33.99 15.61
N ARG A 25 15.83 33.43 16.69
CA ARG A 25 15.25 32.32 17.46
C ARG A 25 14.88 32.88 18.83
N ALA A 26 13.59 32.91 19.13
CA ALA A 26 13.11 33.13 20.50
C ALA A 26 12.59 31.79 21.04
N SER A 27 13.47 31.06 21.72
CA SER A 27 13.13 30.02 22.68
C SER A 27 13.20 30.64 24.08
N ILE A 28 12.06 30.90 24.73
CA ILE A 28 12.00 31.07 26.19
C ILE A 28 10.71 30.40 26.73
N PRO A 29 10.81 29.64 27.84
CA PRO A 29 9.84 28.69 28.34
C PRO A 29 8.87 29.29 29.37
N TYR A 30 7.73 28.65 29.61
CA TYR A 30 6.87 28.89 30.77
C TYR A 30 6.62 27.59 31.55
N ASP A 31 7.71 26.86 31.76
CA ASP A 31 7.77 25.72 32.66
C ASP A 31 8.17 26.25 34.05
N LYS A 32 7.22 26.32 34.98
CA LYS A 32 7.45 25.89 36.36
C LYS A 32 6.16 25.32 36.96
N ALA A 33 6.24 24.00 37.15
CA ALA A 33 5.23 23.06 37.59
C ALA A 33 5.04 22.99 39.12
N LEU A 34 3.93 22.32 39.51
CA LEU A 34 3.71 21.37 40.63
C LEU A 34 2.41 21.67 41.41
N VAL A 35 1.56 20.64 41.59
CA VAL A 35 1.24 20.00 42.89
C VAL A 35 0.37 18.75 42.66
N ALA A 36 0.68 17.70 43.43
CA ALA A 36 0.02 16.40 43.52
C ALA A 36 -1.20 16.41 44.46
N SER A 37 -2.09 15.42 44.35
CA SER A 37 -2.83 14.88 45.50
C SER A 37 -3.29 13.44 45.26
N GLU A 38 -2.89 12.54 46.16
CA GLU A 38 -3.63 11.31 46.51
C GLU A 38 -4.86 11.68 47.34
N GLU A 39 -5.99 11.01 47.14
CA GLU A 39 -6.77 10.31 48.19
C GLU A 39 -8.03 9.61 47.61
N ASP A 40 -8.07 8.29 47.84
CA ASP A 40 -9.17 7.37 48.16
C ASP A 40 -10.50 7.28 47.38
N GLY A 41 -10.82 6.02 47.03
CA GLY A 41 -12.19 5.51 46.85
C GLY A 41 -12.49 4.99 45.44
N GLY A 42 -12.50 3.66 45.27
CA GLY A 42 -12.70 3.00 43.97
C GLY A 42 -14.10 3.19 43.39
N GLU A 43 -14.14 3.58 42.11
CA GLU A 43 -15.13 3.29 41.07
C GLU A 43 -14.49 3.70 39.72
N ALA A 44 -14.99 3.19 38.58
CA ALA A 44 -14.34 3.26 37.26
C ALA A 44 -13.82 4.67 36.88
N LYS A 45 -12.55 4.75 36.43
CA LYS A 45 -11.86 6.00 36.13
C LYS A 45 -12.26 6.59 34.77
N GLU A 46 -13.07 7.63 34.80
CA GLU A 46 -13.24 8.57 33.68
C GLU A 46 -11.96 9.42 33.56
N ILE A 47 -11.19 9.29 32.47
CA ILE A 47 -9.97 10.08 32.24
C ILE A 47 -10.40 11.49 31.80
N THR A 48 -10.50 12.41 32.77
CA THR A 48 -10.76 13.84 32.53
C THR A 48 -9.43 14.57 32.34
N LEU A 49 -9.21 15.18 31.17
CA LEU A 49 -8.04 16.02 30.91
C LEU A 49 -8.45 17.50 30.91
N ALA A 50 -7.95 18.27 31.88
CA ALA A 50 -8.29 19.67 32.07
C ALA A 50 -7.30 20.64 31.42
N TYR A 51 -7.82 21.63 30.70
CA TYR A 51 -7.03 22.79 30.27
C TYR A 51 -7.27 23.95 31.23
N HIS A 52 -6.20 24.52 31.77
CA HIS A 52 -6.22 25.82 32.41
C HIS A 52 -5.81 26.89 31.39
N TYR A 53 -6.75 27.74 30.95
CA TYR A 53 -6.40 29.15 30.73
C TYR A 53 -6.08 29.78 32.10
N PRO A 54 -5.29 30.86 32.21
CA PRO A 54 -5.07 31.56 33.48
C PRO A 54 -6.41 31.99 34.08
N TYR A 55 -6.92 31.11 34.93
CA TYR A 55 -8.03 31.31 35.81
C TYR A 55 -7.50 32.21 36.92
N GLN A 56 -8.01 33.44 37.05
CA GLN A 56 -7.99 34.07 38.36
C GLN A 56 -8.83 33.18 39.28
N ALA A 57 -8.22 32.81 40.41
CA ALA A 57 -8.75 31.90 41.41
C ALA A 57 -10.26 32.06 41.68
N PHE A 58 -10.92 30.95 42.00
CA PHE A 58 -12.30 30.90 42.48
C PHE A 58 -12.53 32.02 43.52
N GLY A 59 -13.31 33.05 43.15
CA GLY A 59 -13.68 34.15 44.06
C GLY A 59 -13.84 35.58 43.47
N ASP A 60 -13.42 35.90 42.24
CA ASP A 60 -13.64 37.27 41.67
C ASP A 60 -14.83 37.27 40.67
N PRO A 61 -15.91 38.05 40.90
CA PRO A 61 -17.13 38.05 40.07
C PRO A 61 -17.02 38.88 38.78
N ARG A 62 -15.83 39.25 38.30
CA ARG A 62 -15.66 40.14 37.12
C ARG A 62 -15.23 39.38 35.86
N PRO A 63 -15.88 39.58 34.69
CA PRO A 63 -15.52 38.89 33.45
C PRO A 63 -14.17 39.37 32.85
N PRO A 64 -13.44 38.52 32.10
CA PRO A 64 -12.13 38.86 31.55
C PRO A 64 -12.20 39.96 30.47
N ARG A 65 -11.33 40.97 30.55
CA ARG A 65 -11.21 42.06 29.56
C ARG A 65 -10.09 41.78 28.54
N VAL A 66 -10.49 41.46 27.30
CA VAL A 66 -9.89 41.76 25.97
C VAL A 66 -8.39 41.43 25.72
N LEU A 67 -8.12 40.57 24.74
CA LEU A 67 -6.79 40.41 24.09
C LEU A 67 -6.54 41.54 23.07
N LYS A 68 -5.38 42.22 23.17
CA LYS A 68 -4.96 43.28 22.23
C LYS A 68 -4.20 42.67 21.04
N ALA A 69 -4.62 42.99 19.81
CA ALA A 69 -3.81 42.80 18.60
C ALA A 69 -3.49 44.16 17.96
N LYS A 70 -2.26 44.36 17.49
CA LYS A 70 -1.79 45.60 16.86
C LYS A 70 -1.82 45.42 15.33
N VAL A 71 -2.58 46.27 14.63
CA VAL A 71 -2.51 46.40 13.17
C VAL A 71 -2.24 47.86 12.82
N ASP A 72 -1.58 48.04 11.68
CA ASP A 72 -0.93 49.25 11.18
C ASP A 72 -1.81 50.52 11.19
N LYS A 73 -1.17 51.69 11.32
CA LYS A 73 -1.77 53.04 11.41
C LYS A 73 -2.56 53.40 12.69
N GLY A 74 -2.09 52.94 13.85
CA GLY A 74 -2.39 53.60 15.13
C GLY A 74 -3.84 53.49 15.66
N LYS A 75 -4.72 52.71 15.01
CA LYS A 75 -6.02 52.35 15.58
C LYS A 75 -5.89 51.05 16.36
N VAL A 76 -6.10 51.12 17.67
CA VAL A 76 -6.26 49.94 18.52
C VAL A 76 -7.65 49.35 18.27
N LEU A 77 -7.71 48.17 17.66
CA LEU A 77 -8.93 47.37 17.58
C LEU A 77 -9.06 46.56 18.87
N TYR A 78 -10.11 46.84 19.63
CA TYR A 78 -10.56 45.99 20.73
C TYR A 78 -11.45 44.91 20.11
N LEU A 79 -11.06 43.64 20.22
CA LEU A 79 -11.98 42.53 19.99
C LEU A 79 -12.77 42.34 21.29
N PRO A 80 -14.05 42.72 21.38
CA PRO A 80 -14.87 42.33 22.51
C PRO A 80 -14.87 40.80 22.56
N VAL A 81 -14.53 40.24 23.72
CA VAL A 81 -14.56 38.80 23.99
C VAL A 81 -16.02 38.32 24.19
N GLU A 82 -16.99 39.07 23.68
CA GLU A 82 -18.41 38.70 23.66
C GLU A 82 -18.74 37.82 22.44
N ASP A 83 -17.89 37.83 21.40
CA ASP A 83 -18.15 37.14 20.12
C ASP A 83 -17.36 35.83 19.92
N ALA A 84 -16.52 35.46 20.88
CA ALA A 84 -15.83 34.18 20.90
C ALA A 84 -16.30 33.43 22.15
N PRO A 85 -16.90 32.23 22.01
CA PRO A 85 -17.23 31.45 23.19
C PRO A 85 -15.93 31.22 23.99
N PHE A 86 -15.97 31.52 25.29
CA PHE A 86 -14.88 31.20 26.21
C PHE A 86 -14.81 29.69 26.31
N VAL A 87 -14.12 29.01 25.39
CA VAL A 87 -14.18 27.54 25.31
C VAL A 87 -12.98 26.91 26.00
N ARG A 88 -13.21 26.16 27.08
CA ARG A 88 -12.33 25.03 27.41
C ARG A 88 -12.67 23.88 26.47
N HIS A 89 -11.74 23.54 25.59
CA HIS A 89 -11.91 22.48 24.59
C HIS A 89 -11.26 21.19 25.08
N THR A 90 -12.06 20.26 25.61
CA THR A 90 -11.57 18.95 26.02
C THR A 90 -11.93 17.92 24.97
N ARG A 91 -10.95 17.21 24.43
CA ARG A 91 -11.21 16.10 23.50
C ARG A 91 -11.23 14.79 24.28
N THR A 92 -12.39 14.19 24.43
CA THR A 92 -12.59 12.89 25.10
C THR A 92 -12.90 11.82 24.07
N ILE A 93 -12.46 10.58 24.33
CA ILE A 93 -12.89 9.41 23.56
C ILE A 93 -13.86 8.66 24.46
N LYS A 94 -15.11 8.52 24.02
CA LYS A 94 -16.12 7.69 24.71
C LYS A 94 -16.19 6.30 24.07
N ASN A 95 -16.61 5.31 24.87
CA ASN A 95 -16.73 3.89 24.52
C ASN A 95 -15.38 3.14 24.37
N CYS A 96 -14.33 3.59 25.05
CA CYS A 96 -13.03 2.92 25.10
C CYS A 96 -12.33 3.07 26.46
N GLU A 97 -11.59 2.03 26.85
CA GLU A 97 -10.67 1.95 27.98
C GLU A 97 -9.23 1.90 27.47
N VAL A 98 -8.27 2.39 28.27
CA VAL A 98 -6.84 2.23 27.97
C VAL A 98 -6.29 1.05 28.76
N GLN A 99 -5.92 -0.03 28.07
CA GLN A 99 -5.25 -1.20 28.65
C GLN A 99 -3.86 -1.32 28.02
N ASP A 100 -2.80 -1.27 28.84
CA ASP A 100 -1.39 -1.34 28.40
C ASP A 100 -1.02 -0.34 27.29
N GLY A 101 -1.55 0.89 27.37
CA GLY A 101 -1.31 1.93 26.37
C GLY A 101 -2.07 1.71 25.05
N VAL A 102 -3.04 0.79 25.02
CA VAL A 102 -3.90 0.51 23.87
C VAL A 102 -5.34 0.90 24.20
N LEU A 103 -5.98 1.64 23.31
CA LEU A 103 -7.42 1.91 23.36
C LEU A 103 -8.19 0.62 23.03
N VAL A 104 -8.75 -0.02 24.05
CA VAL A 104 -9.65 -1.18 23.99
C VAL A 104 -11.08 -0.68 24.07
N ARG A 105 -12.01 -1.27 23.31
CA ARG A 105 -13.43 -0.82 23.34
C ARG A 105 -14.17 -1.40 24.54
N ASP A 106 -14.99 -0.56 25.17
CA ASP A 106 -15.87 -0.99 26.25
C ASP A 106 -17.00 -1.89 25.70
N ASP A 107 -17.47 -1.59 24.49
CA ASP A 107 -18.51 -2.33 23.77
C ASP A 107 -18.12 -2.49 22.29
N PRO A 108 -17.93 -3.72 21.78
CA PRO A 108 -17.54 -3.96 20.38
C PRO A 108 -18.61 -3.56 19.35
N THR A 109 -19.85 -3.34 19.77
CA THR A 109 -20.96 -2.90 18.89
C THR A 109 -21.03 -1.38 18.74
N ARG A 110 -20.38 -0.62 19.63
CA ARG A 110 -20.35 0.84 19.62
C ARG A 110 -19.00 1.33 19.10
N SER A 111 -19.02 2.42 18.35
CA SER A 111 -17.76 3.02 17.90
C SER A 111 -17.18 3.97 18.92
N PRO A 112 -15.85 4.11 18.95
CA PRO A 112 -15.21 5.22 19.61
C PRO A 112 -15.78 6.51 19.05
N ILE A 113 -16.33 7.36 19.92
CA ILE A 113 -16.76 8.69 19.52
C ILE A 113 -15.76 9.66 20.12
N ILE A 114 -15.06 10.39 19.25
CA ILE A 114 -14.27 11.53 19.66
C ILE A 114 -15.27 12.65 19.93
N MET A 115 -15.39 13.03 21.19
CA MET A 115 -16.21 14.15 21.62
C MET A 115 -15.28 15.34 21.86
N ASP A 116 -15.60 16.45 21.23
CA ASP A 116 -15.07 17.75 21.58
C ASP A 116 -16.06 18.37 22.58
N GLU A 117 -15.61 18.55 23.82
CA GLU A 117 -16.34 19.23 24.87
C GLU A 117 -15.92 20.68 24.92
N TYR A 118 -16.90 21.56 24.82
CA TYR A 118 -16.75 23.00 24.80
C TYR A 118 -17.38 23.54 26.09
N GLU A 119 -16.60 23.85 27.12
CA GLU A 119 -17.12 24.59 28.29
C GLU A 119 -17.04 26.07 27.99
N GLY A 120 -18.16 26.79 28.01
CA GLY A 120 -18.18 28.24 27.89
C GLY A 120 -19.39 28.90 28.52
N LEU A 121 -19.63 30.18 28.21
CA LEU A 121 -20.75 30.93 28.77
C LEU A 121 -21.91 30.98 27.78
N VAL A 122 -23.08 30.45 28.17
CA VAL A 122 -24.35 30.62 27.45
C VAL A 122 -25.18 31.63 28.24
N ARG A 123 -25.39 32.82 27.65
CA ARG A 123 -26.14 33.93 28.29
C ARG A 123 -25.63 34.32 29.69
N GLY A 124 -24.33 34.17 29.93
CA GLY A 124 -23.69 34.49 31.21
C GLY A 124 -23.56 33.32 32.19
N GLU A 125 -24.14 32.15 31.87
CA GLU A 125 -24.05 30.94 32.71
C GLU A 125 -23.01 29.95 32.17
N PRO A 126 -22.13 29.38 33.01
CA PRO A 126 -21.22 28.30 32.62
C PRO A 126 -22.01 27.09 32.09
N THR A 127 -21.72 26.70 30.85
CA THR A 127 -22.40 25.62 30.13
C THR A 127 -21.39 24.79 29.37
N THR A 128 -21.49 23.47 29.50
CA THR A 128 -20.66 22.52 28.77
C THR A 128 -21.44 21.92 27.60
N LEU A 129 -20.84 21.94 26.41
CA LEU A 129 -21.41 21.38 25.20
C LEU A 129 -20.53 20.27 24.67
N GLN A 130 -21.05 19.06 24.63
CA GLN A 130 -20.36 17.94 24.00
C GLN A 130 -20.82 17.79 22.55
N ILE A 131 -19.88 17.77 21.62
CA ILE A 131 -20.13 17.63 20.19
C ILE A 131 -19.24 16.53 19.65
N PRO A 132 -19.71 15.64 18.76
CA PRO A 132 -18.80 14.79 17.99
C PRO A 132 -17.77 15.67 17.25
N ALA A 133 -16.50 15.27 17.23
CA ALA A 133 -15.37 16.04 16.67
C ALA A 133 -15.44 16.31 15.15
N GLU A 134 -16.53 15.90 14.50
CA GLU A 134 -16.89 16.34 13.15
C GLU A 134 -17.19 17.84 13.21
N GLN A 135 -16.23 18.64 12.75
CA GLN A 135 -16.27 20.10 12.83
C GLN A 135 -17.54 20.65 12.18
N THR A 136 -18.43 21.20 13.00
CA THR A 136 -19.59 21.93 12.50
C THR A 136 -19.16 23.37 12.23
N SER A 137 -18.79 23.64 10.98
CA SER A 137 -18.45 24.99 10.50
C SER A 137 -19.67 25.91 10.36
N ASP A 138 -20.87 25.39 10.64
CA ASP A 138 -22.14 26.11 10.53
C ASP A 138 -22.51 26.85 11.83
N PRO A 139 -22.52 28.19 11.85
CA PRO A 139 -22.97 28.98 12.99
C PRO A 139 -24.38 28.63 13.48
N LYS A 140 -25.29 28.19 12.60
CA LYS A 140 -26.67 27.84 12.99
C LYS A 140 -26.72 26.63 13.91
N PHE A 141 -25.82 25.66 13.68
CA PHE A 141 -25.70 24.49 14.55
C PHE A 141 -25.36 24.90 15.98
N TRP A 142 -24.37 25.76 16.16
CA TRP A 142 -23.92 26.25 17.47
C TRP A 142 -24.97 27.12 18.16
N ASN A 143 -25.57 28.05 17.41
CA ASN A 143 -26.64 28.91 17.90
C ASN A 143 -27.88 28.11 18.34
N SER A 144 -28.19 27.01 17.66
CA SER A 144 -29.30 26.11 18.04
C SER A 144 -29.09 25.43 19.40
N ARG A 145 -27.84 25.35 19.86
CA ARG A 145 -27.46 24.76 21.15
C ARG A 145 -27.08 25.80 22.22
N GLY A 146 -27.45 27.06 21.99
CA GLY A 146 -27.29 28.15 22.95
C GLY A 146 -25.94 28.89 22.89
N PHE A 147 -24.99 28.45 22.06
CA PHE A 147 -23.69 29.11 21.91
C PHE A 147 -23.80 30.24 20.91
N LEU A 148 -23.35 31.45 21.30
CA LEU A 148 -23.22 32.58 20.38
C LEU A 148 -22.03 32.33 19.45
N ALA A 149 -22.30 31.84 18.25
CA ALA A 149 -21.28 31.58 17.24
C ALA A 149 -21.50 32.45 16.00
N THR A 150 -20.43 33.13 15.60
CA THR A 150 -20.34 33.80 14.30
C THR A 150 -19.40 33.02 13.40
N GLN A 151 -19.55 33.16 12.08
CA GLN A 151 -18.69 32.46 11.12
C GLN A 151 -17.20 32.86 11.28
N LYS A 152 -16.93 34.11 11.63
CA LYS A 152 -15.59 34.63 11.94
C LYS A 152 -15.07 34.08 13.28
N GLY A 153 -15.93 33.95 14.29
CA GLY A 153 -15.58 33.35 15.58
C GLY A 153 -15.23 31.86 15.46
N LEU A 154 -15.99 31.10 14.65
CA LEU A 154 -15.69 29.69 14.39
C LEU A 154 -14.37 29.49 13.62
N GLN A 155 -14.06 30.37 12.66
CA GLN A 155 -12.76 30.34 11.95
C GLN A 155 -11.58 30.62 12.90
N GLU A 156 -11.75 31.55 13.83
CA GLU A 156 -10.69 31.87 14.80
C GLU A 156 -10.52 30.74 15.84
N LEU A 157 -11.62 30.14 16.29
CA LEU A 157 -11.60 28.93 17.12
C LEU A 157 -10.83 27.81 16.41
N GLN A 158 -11.12 27.53 15.13
CA GLN A 158 -10.40 26.54 14.33
C GLN A 158 -8.90 26.84 14.22
N ARG A 159 -8.51 28.12 14.03
CA ARG A 159 -7.10 28.52 13.99
C ARG A 159 -6.40 28.32 15.33
N ILE A 160 -7.06 28.65 16.44
CA ILE A 160 -6.51 28.47 17.79
C ILE A 160 -6.36 26.97 18.08
N THR A 161 -7.38 26.16 17.82
CA THR A 161 -7.30 24.70 17.97
C THR A 161 -6.17 24.11 17.11
N ALA A 162 -6.03 24.58 15.87
CA ALA A 162 -4.92 24.16 15.00
C ALA A 162 -3.55 24.57 15.56
N ALA A 163 -3.40 25.80 16.04
CA ALA A 163 -2.14 26.31 16.61
C ALA A 163 -1.75 25.60 17.92
N SER A 164 -2.72 25.33 18.80
CA SER A 164 -2.50 24.57 20.04
C SER A 164 -2.07 23.13 19.77
N CYS A 165 -2.66 22.47 18.76
CA CYS A 165 -2.20 21.15 18.32
C CYS A 165 -0.77 21.16 17.76
N HIS A 166 -0.30 22.26 17.18
CA HIS A 166 1.06 22.38 16.64
C HIS A 166 2.09 22.72 17.73
N ALA A 167 1.67 23.30 18.85
CA ALA A 167 2.56 23.74 19.93
C ALA A 167 2.87 22.64 20.97
N GLY A 168 2.29 21.43 20.85
CA GLY A 168 2.54 20.33 21.79
C GLY A 168 1.96 20.55 23.20
N ILE A 169 1.05 21.51 23.35
CA ILE A 169 0.46 21.93 24.64
C ILE A 169 -0.69 20.99 25.08
N SER A 170 -1.17 20.12 24.18
CA SER A 170 -2.25 19.16 24.40
C SER A 170 -1.80 17.73 24.09
N SER A 171 -2.35 16.72 24.78
CA SER A 171 -2.34 15.36 24.24
C SER A 171 -3.01 15.37 22.87
N VAL A 172 -2.30 14.89 21.85
CA VAL A 172 -2.80 14.91 20.48
C VAL A 172 -3.79 13.76 20.35
N VAL A 173 -5.09 14.04 20.43
CA VAL A 173 -6.12 13.06 20.08
C VAL A 173 -6.50 13.25 18.61
N HIS A 174 -6.10 12.32 17.75
CA HIS A 174 -6.31 12.38 16.31
C HIS A 174 -7.28 11.31 15.83
N GLY A 175 -8.35 11.73 15.15
CA GLY A 175 -9.27 10.85 14.44
C GLY A 175 -8.83 10.63 13.00
N THR A 176 -8.72 9.38 12.55
CA THR A 176 -8.42 9.05 11.15
C THR A 176 -9.32 7.93 10.63
N TYR A 177 -9.53 7.91 9.31
CA TYR A 177 -10.14 6.80 8.58
C TYR A 177 -9.10 5.96 7.81
N GLU A 178 -7.85 6.42 7.78
CA GLU A 178 -6.76 5.75 7.10
C GLU A 178 -6.31 4.51 7.88
N LYS A 179 -5.74 3.55 7.15
CA LYS A 179 -5.16 2.32 7.69
C LYS A 179 -3.67 2.26 7.31
N GLY A 180 -2.94 1.39 7.99
CA GLY A 180 -1.50 1.24 7.87
C GLY A 180 -0.74 2.15 8.83
N TRP A 181 0.44 2.58 8.42
CA TRP A 181 1.30 3.45 9.23
C TRP A 181 0.79 4.89 9.23
N ILE A 182 0.55 5.41 10.44
CA ILE A 182 0.16 6.80 10.66
C ILE A 182 1.30 7.50 11.39
N ARG A 183 1.73 8.63 10.83
CA ARG A 183 2.79 9.44 11.43
C ARG A 183 2.25 10.17 12.67
N MET A 184 2.97 10.03 13.78
CA MET A 184 2.69 10.74 15.02
C MET A 184 3.09 12.21 14.90
N ARG A 185 2.27 13.12 15.43
CA ARG A 185 2.59 14.57 15.42
C ARG A 185 3.70 14.93 16.37
N SER A 186 3.80 14.20 17.47
CA SER A 186 4.88 14.30 18.47
C SER A 186 6.27 14.02 17.90
N GLY A 187 6.36 13.41 16.70
CA GLY A 187 7.61 12.90 16.17
C GLY A 187 8.03 11.54 16.76
N ALA A 188 7.19 10.95 17.62
CA ALA A 188 7.34 9.58 18.10
C ALA A 188 7.31 8.57 16.92
N PRO A 189 7.75 7.31 17.14
CA PRO A 189 7.59 6.25 16.14
C PRO A 189 6.15 6.18 15.60
N PRO A 190 5.93 5.81 14.33
CA PRO A 190 4.58 5.81 13.77
C PRO A 190 3.66 4.82 14.49
N CYS A 191 2.38 5.17 14.65
CA CYS A 191 1.37 4.20 15.03
C CYS A 191 0.94 3.37 13.81
N TYR A 192 0.25 2.27 14.06
CA TYR A 192 -0.25 1.41 13.01
C TYR A 192 -1.72 1.05 13.23
N ILE A 193 -2.51 1.07 12.16
CA ILE A 193 -3.95 0.80 12.23
C ILE A 193 -4.35 -0.25 11.20
N TYR A 194 -5.03 -1.31 11.64
CA TYR A 194 -5.54 -2.35 10.75
C TYR A 194 -6.83 -2.94 11.34
N GLY A 195 -7.81 -3.19 10.49
CA GLY A 195 -9.16 -3.50 10.98
C GLY A 195 -9.63 -2.41 11.93
N GLU A 196 -10.08 -2.81 13.11
CA GLU A 196 -10.50 -1.91 14.19
C GLU A 196 -9.43 -1.74 15.29
N THR A 197 -8.23 -2.27 15.07
CA THR A 197 -7.12 -2.29 16.02
C THR A 197 -6.15 -1.15 15.76
N VAL A 198 -5.74 -0.47 16.82
CA VAL A 198 -4.71 0.57 16.82
C VAL A 198 -3.52 0.09 17.66
N ILE A 199 -2.32 0.08 17.08
CA ILE A 199 -1.07 -0.22 17.78
C ILE A 199 -0.30 1.09 17.92
N LEU A 200 -0.29 1.64 19.15
CA LEU A 200 0.51 2.80 19.52
C LEU A 200 1.95 2.38 19.85
N PRO A 201 2.93 3.28 19.66
CA PRO A 201 4.29 3.07 20.19
C PRO A 201 4.28 2.95 21.71
N GLU A 202 5.25 2.23 22.26
CA GLU A 202 5.46 2.17 23.71
C GLU A 202 5.68 3.59 24.27
N ASN A 203 5.00 3.91 25.38
CA ASN A 203 5.02 5.22 26.04
C ASN A 203 4.46 6.39 25.20
N SER A 204 3.61 6.12 24.20
CA SER A 204 2.95 7.20 23.46
C SER A 204 1.99 8.00 24.35
N GLU A 205 2.18 9.31 24.40
CA GLU A 205 1.23 10.27 25.01
C GLU A 205 0.16 10.77 24.02
N GLU A 206 0.34 10.49 22.71
CA GLU A 206 -0.62 10.78 21.64
C GLU A 206 -1.60 9.60 21.47
N LEU A 207 -2.89 9.93 21.35
CA LEU A 207 -3.97 8.94 21.20
C LEU A 207 -4.58 9.05 19.80
N ILE A 208 -4.75 7.91 19.14
CA ILE A 208 -5.32 7.85 17.79
C ILE A 208 -6.58 7.00 17.82
N ALA A 209 -7.68 7.55 17.30
CA ALA A 209 -8.97 6.89 17.23
C ALA A 209 -9.44 6.76 15.77
N LEU A 210 -10.17 5.68 15.52
CA LEU A 210 -10.81 5.46 14.23
C LEU A 210 -12.11 6.27 14.14
N SER A 211 -12.19 7.16 13.14
CA SER A 211 -13.42 7.92 12.87
C SER A 211 -14.37 7.09 12.00
N ARG A 212 -15.63 6.98 12.42
CA ARG A 212 -16.65 6.12 11.80
C ARG A 212 -17.41 6.79 10.64
N SER A 213 -17.13 8.05 10.32
CA SER A 213 -17.86 8.83 9.30
C SER A 213 -17.67 8.36 7.85
N GLY A 214 -16.71 7.45 7.62
CA GLY A 214 -16.45 6.83 6.33
C GLY A 214 -16.95 5.39 6.25
N SER A 215 -18.27 5.18 6.22
CA SER A 215 -18.94 3.88 5.97
C SER A 215 -18.45 2.71 6.84
N SER A 216 -19.29 2.26 7.77
CA SER A 216 -19.16 0.94 8.39
C SER A 216 -19.18 -0.15 7.31
N GLN A 217 -18.01 -0.52 6.78
CA GLN A 217 -17.89 -1.54 5.75
C GLN A 217 -17.29 -2.80 6.35
N GLY A 218 -18.18 -3.76 6.63
CA GLY A 218 -17.90 -5.19 6.72
C GLY A 218 -16.94 -5.64 7.81
N ASN A 219 -17.08 -6.88 8.23
CA ASN A 219 -16.01 -7.53 8.96
C ASN A 219 -14.82 -7.66 7.99
N LEU A 220 -13.73 -6.93 8.21
CA LEU A 220 -12.49 -7.00 7.39
C LEU A 220 -11.76 -8.33 7.57
N GLY A 221 -12.34 -9.23 8.36
CA GLY A 221 -11.75 -10.50 8.77
C GLY A 221 -10.49 -10.34 9.59
N VAL A 222 -10.23 -9.15 10.13
CA VAL A 222 -9.16 -8.94 11.11
C VAL A 222 -9.67 -9.41 12.47
N GLY A 223 -8.86 -10.18 13.17
CA GLY A 223 -9.21 -10.71 14.48
C GLY A 223 -8.14 -11.64 15.01
N GLN A 224 -8.29 -12.04 16.27
CA GLN A 224 -7.42 -13.00 16.95
C GLN A 224 -8.24 -14.12 17.57
N ALA A 225 -7.74 -15.35 17.48
CA ALA A 225 -8.23 -16.48 18.26
C ALA A 225 -7.08 -17.43 18.62
N GLY A 226 -7.28 -18.24 19.65
CA GLY A 226 -6.24 -19.13 20.17
C GLY A 226 -5.12 -18.38 20.88
N THR A 227 -3.91 -18.93 20.85
CA THR A 227 -2.76 -18.35 21.56
C THR A 227 -1.61 -17.99 20.63
N LEU A 228 -0.71 -17.14 21.12
CA LEU A 228 0.54 -16.81 20.46
C LEU A 228 1.41 -18.07 20.31
N GLU A 229 1.48 -18.91 21.33
CA GLU A 229 2.25 -20.16 21.30
C GLU A 229 1.70 -21.12 20.23
N GLY A 230 0.38 -21.24 20.12
CA GLY A 230 -0.25 -22.04 19.07
C GLY A 230 0.06 -21.50 17.67
N SER A 231 0.03 -20.18 17.50
CA SER A 231 0.39 -19.52 16.24
C SER A 231 1.87 -19.69 15.90
N ALA A 232 2.75 -19.53 16.89
CA ALA A 232 4.20 -19.72 16.74
C ALA A 232 4.53 -21.18 16.39
N MET A 233 3.86 -22.15 17.02
CA MET A 233 4.01 -23.57 16.72
C MET A 233 3.55 -23.92 15.29
N LEU A 234 2.44 -23.32 14.82
CA LEU A 234 2.00 -23.46 13.44
C LEU A 234 3.04 -22.90 12.46
N LEU A 235 3.48 -21.66 12.67
CA LEU A 235 4.42 -20.99 11.77
C LEU A 235 5.80 -21.66 11.80
N ALA A 236 6.26 -22.13 12.95
CA ALA A 236 7.51 -22.89 13.08
C ALA A 236 7.51 -24.15 12.21
N ALA A 237 6.39 -24.86 12.12
CA ALA A 237 6.27 -26.02 11.24
C ALA A 237 6.08 -25.60 9.76
N ALA A 238 5.15 -24.69 9.50
CA ALA A 238 4.73 -24.33 8.15
C ALA A 238 5.81 -23.58 7.36
N LEU A 239 6.61 -22.73 8.00
CA LEU A 239 7.69 -21.97 7.33
C LEU A 239 8.83 -22.85 6.80
N HIS A 240 8.88 -24.15 7.14
CA HIS A 240 9.80 -25.06 6.47
C HIS A 240 9.37 -25.44 5.06
N ASN A 241 8.10 -25.23 4.70
CA ASN A 241 7.65 -25.31 3.32
C ASN A 241 8.10 -24.03 2.57
N PRO A 242 9.03 -24.13 1.59
CA PRO A 242 9.63 -22.95 0.96
C PRO A 242 8.62 -22.08 0.19
N ALA A 243 7.58 -22.68 -0.38
CA ALA A 243 6.52 -21.95 -1.06
C ALA A 243 5.73 -21.10 -0.06
N PHE A 244 5.31 -21.70 1.06
CA PHE A 244 4.63 -20.97 2.13
C PHE A 244 5.53 -19.88 2.73
N ALA A 245 6.78 -20.19 3.05
CA ALA A 245 7.73 -19.23 3.63
C ALA A 245 7.92 -18.00 2.74
N THR A 246 8.09 -18.21 1.43
CA THR A 246 8.26 -17.11 0.48
C THR A 246 7.00 -16.26 0.37
N LEU A 247 5.82 -16.88 0.30
CA LEU A 247 4.55 -16.15 0.16
C LEU A 247 4.13 -15.45 1.46
N ALA A 248 4.38 -16.06 2.63
CA ALA A 248 4.24 -15.42 3.92
C ALA A 248 5.20 -14.23 4.04
N GLY A 249 6.45 -14.38 3.58
CA GLY A 249 7.40 -13.28 3.49
C GLY A 249 6.92 -12.15 2.58
N PHE A 250 6.39 -12.48 1.40
CA PHE A 250 5.79 -11.49 0.50
C PHE A 250 4.61 -10.75 1.16
N ALA A 251 3.73 -11.48 1.86
CA ALA A 251 2.64 -10.89 2.63
C ALA A 251 3.14 -9.95 3.74
N CYS A 252 4.10 -10.39 4.54
CA CYS A 252 4.73 -9.58 5.58
C CYS A 252 5.47 -8.37 5.00
N SER A 253 5.96 -8.43 3.76
CA SER A 253 6.62 -7.28 3.13
C SER A 253 5.67 -6.09 2.85
N ALA A 254 4.34 -6.28 2.96
CA ALA A 254 3.39 -5.20 2.80
C ALA A 254 3.58 -4.07 3.82
N VAL A 255 3.90 -4.42 5.07
CA VAL A 255 4.16 -3.43 6.13
C VAL A 255 5.42 -2.61 5.86
N LEU A 256 6.34 -3.16 5.06
CA LEU A 256 7.61 -2.54 4.73
C LEU A 256 7.48 -1.46 3.65
N LEU A 257 6.38 -1.45 2.87
CA LEU A 257 6.16 -0.51 1.77
C LEU A 257 6.16 0.96 2.19
N ALA A 258 5.76 1.26 3.43
CA ALA A 258 5.75 2.63 3.95
C ALA A 258 7.07 3.06 4.59
N VAL A 259 7.90 2.10 5.03
CA VAL A 259 9.09 2.38 5.85
C VAL A 259 10.40 2.15 5.11
N LEU A 260 10.40 1.37 4.03
CA LEU A 260 11.58 1.11 3.22
C LEU A 260 11.55 1.87 1.89
N PHE A 261 12.70 2.38 1.49
CA PHE A 261 12.91 3.02 0.19
C PHE A 261 13.11 1.99 -0.92
N GLY A 262 12.53 2.27 -2.09
CA GLY A 262 12.79 1.54 -3.33
C GLY A 262 11.99 0.25 -3.52
N MET A 263 11.17 -0.13 -2.53
CA MET A 263 10.19 -1.20 -2.65
C MET A 263 8.99 -0.78 -3.52
N GLU A 264 8.41 -1.74 -4.24
CA GLU A 264 7.26 -1.53 -5.10
C GLU A 264 6.15 -2.54 -4.76
N PRO A 265 4.87 -2.13 -4.74
CA PRO A 265 3.74 -3.05 -4.63
C PRO A 265 3.72 -4.04 -5.80
N GLY A 266 3.47 -5.31 -5.48
CA GLY A 266 3.34 -6.41 -6.43
C GLY A 266 2.08 -7.23 -6.19
N ILE A 267 1.81 -8.10 -7.16
CA ILE A 267 0.67 -9.00 -7.21
C ILE A 267 1.23 -10.39 -7.52
N ILE A 268 1.12 -11.32 -6.58
CA ILE A 268 1.37 -12.75 -6.83
C ILE A 268 0.03 -13.42 -7.04
N ASN A 269 -0.14 -14.14 -8.14
CA ASN A 269 -1.35 -14.92 -8.40
C ASN A 269 -0.99 -16.39 -8.55
N LEU A 270 -1.57 -17.24 -7.69
CA LEU A 270 -1.41 -18.69 -7.76
C LEU A 270 -2.37 -19.24 -8.81
N VAL A 271 -1.83 -19.85 -9.86
CA VAL A 271 -2.58 -20.39 -11.00
C VAL A 271 -2.57 -21.90 -10.93
N GLY A 272 -3.72 -22.54 -11.15
CA GLY A 272 -3.77 -23.99 -11.33
C GLY A 272 -5.14 -24.58 -11.09
N ALA A 273 -5.30 -25.87 -11.38
CA ALA A 273 -6.58 -26.56 -11.24
C ALA A 273 -7.18 -26.49 -9.83
N SER A 274 -8.50 -26.61 -9.72
CA SER A 274 -9.19 -26.80 -8.45
C SER A 274 -8.59 -27.98 -7.66
N GLY A 275 -8.54 -27.86 -6.33
CA GLY A 275 -7.96 -28.89 -5.46
C GLY A 275 -6.44 -28.87 -5.32
N SER A 276 -5.70 -27.98 -6.00
CA SER A 276 -4.24 -27.88 -5.87
C SER A 276 -3.73 -27.25 -4.55
N GLY A 277 -4.62 -27.01 -3.58
CA GLY A 277 -4.28 -26.47 -2.26
C GLY A 277 -3.96 -24.97 -2.22
N LYS A 278 -4.32 -24.18 -3.25
CA LYS A 278 -4.12 -22.71 -3.29
C LYS A 278 -4.86 -22.00 -2.16
N THR A 279 -6.15 -22.27 -2.00
CA THR A 279 -6.99 -21.66 -0.96
C THR A 279 -6.45 -21.97 0.44
N THR A 280 -6.01 -23.20 0.71
CA THR A 280 -5.42 -23.54 2.02
C THR A 280 -4.13 -22.79 2.28
N LEU A 281 -3.30 -22.58 1.25
CA LEU A 281 -2.09 -21.76 1.37
C LEU A 281 -2.45 -20.30 1.68
N LEU A 282 -3.49 -19.76 1.04
CA LEU A 282 -4.02 -18.42 1.34
C LEU A 282 -4.57 -18.33 2.77
N GLN A 283 -5.22 -19.39 3.28
CA GLN A 283 -5.68 -19.47 4.67
C GLN A 283 -4.51 -19.42 5.66
N LEU A 284 -3.41 -20.15 5.39
CA LEU A 284 -2.21 -20.05 6.22
C LEU A 284 -1.59 -18.66 6.20
N ILE A 285 -1.62 -17.95 5.07
CA ILE A 285 -1.12 -16.57 5.01
C ILE A 285 -2.08 -15.63 5.76
N ALA A 286 -3.40 -15.80 5.59
CA ALA A 286 -4.41 -15.02 6.28
C ALA A 286 -4.31 -15.14 7.80
N SER A 287 -3.90 -16.30 8.32
CA SER A 287 -3.77 -16.53 9.77
C SER A 287 -2.69 -15.66 10.43
N LEU A 288 -1.81 -15.02 9.66
CA LEU A 288 -0.83 -14.07 10.20
C LEU A 288 -1.50 -12.85 10.85
N LEU A 289 -2.64 -12.40 10.30
CA LEU A 289 -3.26 -11.12 10.65
C LEU A 289 -4.78 -11.17 10.89
N GLY A 290 -5.45 -12.23 10.48
CA GLY A 290 -6.90 -12.31 10.56
C GLY A 290 -7.46 -13.71 10.44
N ILE A 291 -8.78 -13.79 10.28
CA ILE A 291 -9.57 -15.01 10.24
C ILE A 291 -9.26 -15.76 8.94
N PRO A 292 -8.64 -16.95 9.00
CA PRO A 292 -8.26 -17.74 7.83
C PRO A 292 -9.44 -18.59 7.31
N GLY A 293 -10.60 -17.97 7.22
CA GLY A 293 -11.84 -18.60 6.76
C GLY A 293 -11.87 -18.75 5.24
N LYS A 294 -12.81 -19.56 4.75
CA LYS A 294 -13.07 -19.62 3.30
C LYS A 294 -13.53 -18.25 2.79
N PRO A 295 -13.24 -17.89 1.53
CA PRO A 295 -13.65 -16.59 0.95
C PRO A 295 -15.16 -16.35 0.98
N SER A 296 -15.97 -17.40 1.02
CA SER A 296 -17.42 -17.34 1.16
C SER A 296 -17.91 -16.96 2.56
N SER A 297 -17.04 -17.00 3.57
CA SER A 297 -17.39 -16.62 4.94
C SER A 297 -17.39 -15.09 5.07
N PRO A 298 -18.48 -14.46 5.57
CA PRO A 298 -18.54 -13.01 5.77
C PRO A 298 -17.48 -12.43 6.71
N SER A 299 -16.86 -13.28 7.53
CA SER A 299 -15.79 -12.92 8.47
C SER A 299 -14.40 -13.26 7.96
N SER A 300 -14.24 -13.84 6.76
CA SER A 300 -12.90 -14.20 6.29
C SER A 300 -12.06 -12.98 5.96
N TYR A 301 -10.78 -13.04 6.29
CA TYR A 301 -9.81 -12.07 5.82
C TYR A 301 -9.63 -12.14 4.29
N ILE A 302 -9.81 -13.35 3.73
CA ILE A 302 -9.70 -13.63 2.30
C ILE A 302 -10.94 -13.10 1.59
N GLY A 303 -10.74 -12.12 0.70
CA GLY A 303 -11.80 -11.61 -0.16
C GLY A 303 -11.96 -12.45 -1.42
N THR A 304 -12.94 -12.10 -2.25
CA THR A 304 -13.08 -12.63 -3.61
C THR A 304 -12.95 -11.50 -4.63
N TRP A 305 -12.69 -11.87 -5.89
CA TRP A 305 -12.70 -10.92 -7.00
C TRP A 305 -14.11 -10.45 -7.40
N ARG A 306 -15.17 -10.86 -6.67
CA ARG A 306 -16.57 -10.52 -6.95
C ARG A 306 -16.93 -9.07 -6.58
N ALA A 307 -16.19 -8.14 -7.14
CA ALA A 307 -16.42 -6.71 -7.00
C ALA A 307 -16.13 -6.02 -8.35
N THR A 308 -16.76 -4.87 -8.57
CA THR A 308 -16.37 -4.00 -9.69
C THR A 308 -14.99 -3.41 -9.44
N ASP A 309 -14.35 -2.87 -10.48
CA ASP A 309 -13.11 -2.11 -10.39
C ASP A 309 -13.13 -1.08 -9.24
N ASN A 310 -14.22 -0.33 -9.13
CA ASN A 310 -14.44 0.66 -8.08
C ASN A 310 -14.77 0.03 -6.72
N GLY A 311 -15.42 -1.13 -6.73
CA GLY A 311 -15.74 -1.89 -5.52
C GLY A 311 -14.50 -2.39 -4.79
N MET A 312 -13.36 -2.53 -5.50
CA MET A 312 -12.08 -2.95 -4.93
C MET A 312 -11.32 -1.83 -4.22
N GLU A 313 -11.60 -0.55 -4.48
CA GLU A 313 -10.88 0.56 -3.86
C GLU A 313 -11.00 0.57 -2.33
N ALA A 314 -12.20 0.30 -1.81
CA ALA A 314 -12.45 0.34 -0.37
C ALA A 314 -11.80 -0.83 0.39
N PRO A 315 -11.94 -2.10 -0.05
CA PRO A 315 -11.22 -3.23 0.54
C PRO A 315 -9.69 -3.11 0.48
N LEU A 316 -9.13 -2.50 -0.58
CA LEU A 316 -7.69 -2.27 -0.70
C LEU A 316 -7.21 -1.15 0.24
N ALA A 317 -7.95 -0.04 0.33
CA ALA A 317 -7.70 1.03 1.30
C ALA A 317 -7.76 0.54 2.75
N ALA A 318 -8.70 -0.36 3.04
CA ALA A 318 -8.82 -0.95 4.37
C ALA A 318 -7.65 -1.89 4.76
N ARG A 319 -6.85 -2.33 3.78
CA ARG A 319 -5.66 -3.18 3.93
C ARG A 319 -4.37 -2.45 3.59
N SER A 320 -4.37 -1.12 3.69
CA SER A 320 -3.15 -0.33 3.50
C SER A 320 -2.07 -0.75 4.50
N ASP A 321 -0.84 -0.87 4.02
CA ASP A 321 0.35 -1.45 4.65
C ASP A 321 0.16 -2.89 5.19
N SER A 322 -0.90 -3.58 4.76
CA SER A 322 -1.18 -5.00 5.03
C SER A 322 -1.24 -5.79 3.73
N VAL A 323 -1.23 -7.12 3.80
CA VAL A 323 -1.44 -7.98 2.63
C VAL A 323 -2.91 -7.97 2.21
N SER A 324 -3.19 -7.84 0.92
CA SER A 324 -4.52 -8.08 0.36
C SER A 324 -4.59 -9.49 -0.20
N ILE A 325 -5.55 -10.29 0.25
CA ILE A 325 -5.71 -11.69 -0.20
C ILE A 325 -7.04 -11.84 -0.90
N LEU A 326 -7.03 -12.30 -2.16
CA LEU A 326 -8.21 -12.48 -3.00
C LEU A 326 -8.23 -13.87 -3.62
N ASP A 327 -9.26 -14.65 -3.35
CA ASP A 327 -9.43 -15.96 -3.99
C ASP A 327 -10.38 -15.86 -5.19
N GLU A 328 -10.30 -16.87 -6.06
CA GLU A 328 -11.17 -17.13 -7.19
C GLU A 328 -11.28 -15.96 -8.18
N VAL A 329 -10.21 -15.71 -8.95
CA VAL A 329 -10.15 -14.76 -10.07
C VAL A 329 -11.36 -14.88 -11.03
N HIS A 330 -11.92 -16.09 -11.21
CA HIS A 330 -13.06 -16.32 -12.09
C HIS A 330 -14.38 -15.72 -11.57
N GLN A 331 -14.48 -15.37 -10.28
CA GLN A 331 -15.67 -14.70 -9.71
C GLN A 331 -15.77 -13.22 -10.09
N ALA A 332 -14.74 -12.65 -10.73
CA ALA A 332 -14.80 -11.28 -11.22
C ALA A 332 -15.93 -11.09 -12.24
N PRO A 333 -16.58 -9.91 -12.27
CA PRO A 333 -17.56 -9.60 -13.31
C PRO A 333 -16.97 -9.81 -14.72
N ALA A 334 -17.75 -10.39 -15.64
CA ALA A 334 -17.30 -10.71 -17.00
C ALA A 334 -16.83 -9.49 -17.81
N ASN A 335 -17.27 -8.28 -17.42
CA ASN A 335 -16.92 -7.01 -18.04
C ASN A 335 -15.79 -6.25 -17.29
N THR A 336 -15.07 -6.92 -16.39
CA THR A 336 -13.94 -6.31 -15.67
C THR A 336 -12.85 -5.87 -16.64
N ASP A 337 -12.46 -4.59 -16.58
CA ASP A 337 -11.22 -4.11 -17.19
C ASP A 337 -10.05 -4.54 -16.31
N TRP A 338 -9.52 -5.73 -16.59
CA TRP A 338 -8.44 -6.33 -15.84
C TRP A 338 -7.16 -5.48 -15.86
N GLN A 339 -6.85 -4.85 -16.98
CA GLN A 339 -5.65 -4.01 -17.07
C GLN A 339 -5.79 -2.80 -16.13
N SER A 340 -6.91 -2.08 -16.18
CA SER A 340 -7.16 -0.96 -15.27
C SER A 340 -7.23 -1.39 -13.82
N ALA A 341 -7.89 -2.53 -13.51
CA ALA A 341 -8.03 -3.02 -12.15
C ALA A 341 -6.67 -3.38 -11.52
N LEU A 342 -5.81 -4.08 -12.26
CA LEU A 342 -4.48 -4.46 -11.79
C LEU A 342 -3.55 -3.24 -11.63
N TYR A 343 -3.61 -2.28 -12.56
CA TYR A 343 -2.85 -1.04 -12.41
C TYR A 343 -3.30 -0.23 -11.21
N MET A 344 -4.60 -0.09 -11.00
CA MET A 344 -5.16 0.60 -9.85
C MET A 344 -4.73 -0.08 -8.55
N ALA A 345 -4.85 -1.41 -8.47
CA ALA A 345 -4.45 -2.18 -7.31
C ALA A 345 -2.96 -2.00 -6.98
N ALA A 346 -2.08 -2.05 -7.99
CA ALA A 346 -0.63 -1.96 -7.80
C ALA A 346 -0.10 -0.53 -7.63
N ASN A 347 -0.78 0.49 -8.20
CA ASN A 347 -0.40 1.89 -8.04
C ASN A 347 -0.89 2.49 -6.73
N GLY A 348 -1.89 1.87 -6.08
CA GLY A 348 -2.30 2.31 -4.76
C GLY A 348 -3.22 3.53 -4.73
N ARG A 349 -3.95 3.81 -5.81
CA ARG A 349 -4.79 5.02 -5.92
C ARG A 349 -6.10 4.75 -6.64
N GLY A 350 -7.20 5.13 -6.01
CA GLY A 350 -8.56 5.06 -6.57
C GLY A 350 -8.84 6.16 -7.60
N LYS A 351 -9.98 6.05 -8.29
CA LYS A 351 -10.37 7.03 -9.32
C LYS A 351 -10.78 8.37 -8.67
N ALA A 352 -10.31 9.47 -9.25
CA ALA A 352 -10.75 10.81 -8.85
C ALA A 352 -12.24 11.00 -9.18
N ARG A 353 -12.99 11.61 -8.25
CA ARG A 353 -14.43 11.86 -8.39
C ARG A 353 -14.77 13.25 -7.85
N MET A 354 -15.87 13.83 -8.30
CA MET A 354 -16.43 15.03 -7.69
C MET A 354 -17.41 14.66 -6.56
N THR A 355 -17.55 15.53 -5.56
CA THR A 355 -18.58 15.50 -4.53
C THR A 355 -19.91 16.00 -5.11
N LYS A 356 -21.01 15.84 -4.35
CA LYS A 356 -22.32 16.40 -4.72
C LYS A 356 -22.31 17.93 -4.80
N GLU A 357 -21.38 18.56 -4.10
CA GLU A 357 -21.15 20.01 -4.07
C GLU A 357 -20.17 20.47 -5.16
N THR A 358 -19.91 19.61 -6.16
CA THR A 358 -18.99 19.86 -7.28
C THR A 358 -17.53 20.15 -6.87
N GLU A 359 -17.13 19.73 -5.68
CA GLU A 359 -15.73 19.78 -5.24
C GLU A 359 -15.01 18.47 -5.58
N ALA A 360 -13.68 18.47 -5.66
CA ALA A 360 -12.94 17.23 -5.86
C ALA A 360 -12.97 16.38 -4.58
N ARG A 361 -13.51 15.16 -4.65
CA ARG A 361 -13.40 14.18 -3.58
C ARG A 361 -11.99 13.60 -3.59
N GLU A 362 -11.35 13.59 -2.42
CA GLU A 362 -10.04 12.98 -2.27
C GLU A 362 -10.11 11.48 -2.61
N PRO A 363 -9.34 11.01 -3.62
CA PRO A 363 -9.34 9.60 -4.01
C PRO A 363 -8.72 8.75 -2.90
N LYS A 364 -9.27 7.56 -2.67
CA LYS A 364 -8.67 6.60 -1.74
C LYS A 364 -7.24 6.26 -2.17
N ALA A 365 -6.34 6.17 -1.22
CA ALA A 365 -4.98 5.72 -1.42
C ALA A 365 -4.69 4.49 -0.56
N TRP A 366 -3.79 3.63 -1.03
CA TRP A 366 -3.35 2.45 -0.32
C TRP A 366 -1.95 2.02 -0.76
N ARG A 367 -1.30 1.22 0.07
CA ARG A 367 -0.07 0.48 -0.27
C ARG A 367 -0.29 -0.95 0.19
N THR A 368 -0.19 -1.94 -0.69
CA THR A 368 -0.46 -3.33 -0.30
C THR A 368 0.28 -4.29 -1.20
N GLN A 369 0.67 -5.44 -0.65
CA GLN A 369 1.05 -6.59 -1.45
C GLN A 369 -0.19 -7.43 -1.68
N LEU A 370 -0.46 -7.83 -2.91
CA LEU A 370 -1.64 -8.63 -3.23
C LEU A 370 -1.25 -10.08 -3.52
N ILE A 371 -1.89 -11.02 -2.83
CA ILE A 371 -1.81 -12.44 -3.15
C ILE A 371 -3.19 -12.90 -3.63
N SER A 372 -3.23 -13.50 -4.81
CA SER A 372 -4.44 -13.96 -5.47
C SER A 372 -4.37 -15.44 -5.81
N SER A 373 -5.52 -16.06 -6.08
CA SER A 373 -5.57 -17.37 -6.73
C SER A 373 -6.66 -17.51 -7.78
N GLY A 374 -6.42 -18.36 -8.77
CA GLY A 374 -7.38 -18.70 -9.82
C GLY A 374 -6.98 -19.94 -10.61
N GLU A 375 -7.88 -20.37 -11.49
CA GLU A 375 -7.59 -21.44 -12.46
C GLU A 375 -6.88 -20.89 -13.71
N GLU A 376 -7.12 -19.62 -14.04
CA GLU A 376 -6.46 -18.89 -15.11
C GLU A 376 -5.51 -17.83 -14.54
N SER A 377 -4.44 -17.54 -15.30
CA SER A 377 -3.49 -16.47 -14.99
C SER A 377 -4.10 -15.09 -15.17
N LEU A 378 -3.61 -14.11 -14.42
CA LEU A 378 -4.02 -12.71 -14.59
C LEU A 378 -3.56 -12.18 -15.96
N ALA A 379 -2.43 -12.65 -16.48
CA ALA A 379 -2.00 -12.40 -17.86
C ALA A 379 -3.06 -12.85 -18.88
N SER A 380 -3.59 -14.07 -18.74
CA SER A 380 -4.66 -14.59 -19.59
C SER A 380 -5.97 -13.80 -19.43
N LYS A 381 -6.32 -13.38 -18.20
CA LYS A 381 -7.49 -12.52 -17.98
C LYS A 381 -7.38 -11.17 -18.66
N VAL A 382 -6.19 -10.55 -18.67
CA VAL A 382 -5.96 -9.31 -19.43
C VAL A 382 -6.11 -9.56 -20.93
N ARG A 383 -5.45 -10.59 -21.47
CA ARG A 383 -5.50 -10.97 -22.89
C ARG A 383 -6.92 -11.24 -23.39
N ASN A 384 -7.73 -11.92 -22.59
CA ASN A 384 -9.09 -12.33 -22.95
C ASN A 384 -10.15 -11.28 -22.60
N SER A 385 -9.77 -10.16 -21.97
CA SER A 385 -10.73 -9.11 -21.62
C SER A 385 -11.18 -8.31 -22.85
N ARG A 386 -12.44 -7.86 -22.87
CA ARG A 386 -12.98 -7.04 -23.98
C ARG A 386 -12.22 -5.73 -24.22
N PHE A 387 -11.53 -5.24 -23.19
CA PHE A 387 -10.72 -4.02 -23.21
C PHE A 387 -9.21 -4.33 -23.32
N GLY A 388 -8.85 -5.61 -23.40
CA GLY A 388 -7.48 -6.09 -23.37
C GLY A 388 -6.75 -5.85 -24.67
N LYS A 389 -5.47 -5.51 -24.56
CA LYS A 389 -4.52 -5.71 -25.66
C LYS A 389 -4.17 -7.21 -25.73
N THR A 390 -3.69 -7.68 -26.88
CA THR A 390 -3.27 -9.08 -27.09
C THR A 390 -2.30 -9.61 -26.01
N GLN A 391 -1.58 -8.70 -25.33
CA GLN A 391 -0.67 -9.00 -24.24
C GLN A 391 -0.76 -7.99 -23.10
N MET A 392 -0.38 -8.43 -21.90
CA MET A 392 -0.24 -7.57 -20.71
C MET A 392 0.90 -6.55 -20.94
N PRO A 393 0.68 -5.24 -20.68
CA PRO A 393 1.73 -4.25 -20.82
C PRO A 393 2.93 -4.52 -19.90
N GLY A 394 4.16 -4.22 -20.37
CA GLY A 394 5.39 -4.44 -19.59
C GLY A 394 5.37 -3.79 -18.20
N GLY A 395 4.67 -2.65 -18.05
CA GLY A 395 4.47 -1.99 -16.76
C GLY A 395 3.63 -2.77 -15.73
N LEU A 396 2.81 -3.72 -16.17
CA LEU A 396 2.13 -4.69 -15.31
C LEU A 396 2.91 -6.00 -15.20
N GLN A 397 3.59 -6.45 -16.26
CA GLN A 397 4.30 -7.73 -16.27
C GLN A 397 5.32 -7.86 -15.14
N PHE A 398 6.03 -6.78 -14.76
CA PHE A 398 6.95 -6.87 -13.63
C PHE A 398 6.24 -6.87 -12.27
N ARG A 399 5.02 -6.33 -12.17
CA ARG A 399 4.23 -6.26 -10.93
C ARG A 399 3.39 -7.52 -10.69
N VAL A 400 2.92 -8.14 -11.76
CA VAL A 400 2.08 -9.34 -11.74
C VAL A 400 2.95 -10.56 -11.95
N ILE A 401 2.94 -11.47 -10.99
CA ILE A 401 3.70 -12.73 -11.00
C ILE A 401 2.69 -13.87 -10.91
N ASP A 402 2.39 -14.48 -12.05
CA ASP A 402 1.53 -15.67 -12.13
C ASP A 402 2.37 -16.92 -11.84
N VAL A 403 2.19 -17.51 -10.66
CA VAL A 403 2.91 -18.70 -10.18
C VAL A 403 2.05 -19.94 -10.44
N ASP A 404 2.53 -20.83 -11.30
CA ASP A 404 1.84 -22.09 -11.57
C ASP A 404 2.01 -23.08 -10.41
N ALA A 405 0.91 -23.42 -9.76
CA ALA A 405 0.84 -24.32 -8.61
C ALA A 405 1.37 -25.73 -8.93
N ALA A 406 1.24 -26.21 -10.16
CA ALA A 406 1.70 -27.54 -10.55
C ALA A 406 3.23 -27.63 -10.58
N THR A 407 3.89 -26.60 -11.11
CA THR A 407 5.34 -26.54 -11.23
C THR A 407 6.04 -25.94 -10.01
N ALA A 408 5.33 -25.11 -9.24
CA ALA A 408 5.87 -24.45 -8.05
C ALA A 408 5.95 -25.35 -6.81
N GLY A 409 5.37 -26.55 -6.85
CA GLY A 409 5.46 -27.51 -5.75
C GLY A 409 4.95 -26.96 -4.42
N LEU A 410 3.77 -26.32 -4.42
CA LEU A 410 3.23 -25.59 -3.25
C LEU A 410 3.22 -26.40 -1.93
N TRP A 411 3.15 -27.73 -2.04
CA TRP A 411 3.08 -28.66 -0.92
C TRP A 411 4.12 -29.78 -1.00
N SER A 412 5.25 -29.57 -1.72
CA SER A 412 6.27 -30.61 -1.89
C SER A 412 6.87 -31.06 -0.55
N ASP A 413 7.20 -30.11 0.35
CA ASP A 413 7.69 -30.43 1.70
C ASP A 413 6.65 -31.24 2.49
N VAL A 414 5.36 -30.91 2.41
CA VAL A 414 4.32 -31.72 3.05
C VAL A 414 4.23 -33.13 2.46
N GLY A 415 4.40 -33.27 1.15
CA GLY A 415 4.48 -34.57 0.47
C GLY A 415 5.63 -35.43 0.96
N GLU A 416 6.82 -34.83 1.17
CA GLU A 416 7.98 -35.50 1.74
C GLU A 416 7.75 -35.89 3.20
N GLN A 417 7.23 -34.95 4.02
CA GLN A 417 6.97 -35.19 5.44
C GLN A 417 5.89 -36.23 5.68
N ALA A 418 4.92 -36.38 4.76
CA ALA A 418 3.89 -37.42 4.82
C ALA A 418 4.46 -38.85 4.68
N GLN A 419 5.65 -39.01 4.10
CA GLN A 419 6.34 -40.31 4.01
C GLN A 419 7.04 -40.69 5.31
N LEU A 420 7.21 -39.74 6.23
CA LEU A 420 7.82 -39.98 7.54
C LEU A 420 6.77 -40.41 8.57
N PRO A 421 7.16 -41.22 9.57
CA PRO A 421 6.26 -41.60 10.67
C PRO A 421 5.57 -40.39 11.29
N TYR A 422 4.25 -40.50 11.46
CA TYR A 422 3.38 -39.49 12.05
C TYR A 422 3.36 -38.14 11.31
N GLY A 423 3.77 -38.09 10.04
CA GLY A 423 3.81 -36.85 9.26
C GLY A 423 5.00 -35.93 9.59
N GLY A 424 6.06 -36.49 10.18
CA GLY A 424 7.32 -35.79 10.43
C GLY A 424 7.15 -34.52 11.27
N ARG A 425 7.66 -33.39 10.77
CA ARG A 425 7.62 -32.09 11.47
C ARG A 425 6.21 -31.60 11.77
N TYR A 426 5.22 -32.02 10.97
CA TYR A 426 3.85 -31.55 11.08
C TYR A 426 3.03 -32.28 12.14
N ARG A 427 3.55 -33.39 12.70
CA ARG A 427 2.82 -34.27 13.64
C ARG A 427 2.01 -33.50 14.67
N LYS A 428 2.69 -32.64 15.43
CA LYS A 428 2.08 -31.99 16.60
C LYS A 428 1.05 -30.94 16.18
N VAL A 429 1.38 -30.10 15.18
CA VAL A 429 0.49 -29.02 14.72
C VAL A 429 -0.73 -29.56 13.98
N ALA A 430 -0.55 -30.57 13.13
CA ALA A 430 -1.64 -31.16 12.36
C ALA A 430 -2.47 -32.19 13.16
N GLY A 431 -2.04 -32.51 14.39
CA GLY A 431 -2.71 -33.47 15.26
C GLY A 431 -2.67 -34.89 14.73
N ILE A 432 -1.56 -35.29 14.09
CA ILE A 432 -1.40 -36.64 13.53
C ILE A 432 -1.09 -37.64 14.65
N THR A 433 -2.01 -38.59 14.84
CA THR A 433 -1.88 -39.65 15.85
C THR A 433 -1.46 -40.99 15.26
N GLN A 434 -1.78 -41.23 13.99
CA GLN A 434 -1.44 -42.46 13.28
C GLN A 434 -0.02 -42.38 12.71
N GLU A 435 0.69 -43.52 12.72
CA GLU A 435 2.07 -43.60 12.21
C GLU A 435 2.13 -43.42 10.69
N ALA A 436 1.22 -44.05 9.95
CA ALA A 436 1.03 -43.77 8.54
C ALA A 436 0.06 -42.60 8.36
N THR A 437 0.41 -41.65 7.50
CA THR A 437 -0.44 -40.51 7.15
C THR A 437 -0.28 -40.14 5.67
N ASN A 438 -0.99 -39.12 5.21
CA ASN A 438 -0.85 -38.61 3.85
C ASN A 438 -0.83 -37.08 3.84
N ALA A 439 -0.39 -36.50 2.71
CA ALA A 439 -0.26 -35.05 2.56
C ALA A 439 -1.58 -34.31 2.82
N ARG A 440 -2.71 -34.88 2.40
CA ARG A 440 -4.03 -34.27 2.59
C ARG A 440 -4.38 -34.14 4.08
N ALA A 441 -4.16 -35.18 4.88
CA ALA A 441 -4.42 -35.14 6.31
C ALA A 441 -3.54 -34.10 7.03
N ILE A 442 -2.28 -33.94 6.59
CA ILE A 442 -1.39 -32.88 7.11
C ILE A 442 -1.94 -31.49 6.74
N ILE A 443 -2.32 -31.27 5.48
CA ILE A 443 -2.87 -29.98 5.00
C ILE A 443 -4.16 -29.63 5.75
N GLU A 444 -5.09 -30.57 5.91
CA GLU A 444 -6.33 -30.38 6.68
C GLU A 444 -6.04 -30.11 8.18
N GLY A 445 -4.98 -30.71 8.72
CA GLY A 445 -4.51 -30.42 10.08
C GLY A 445 -3.93 -29.01 10.23
N LEU A 446 -3.15 -28.55 9.24
CA LEU A 446 -2.64 -27.18 9.19
C LEU A 446 -3.77 -26.15 9.06
N GLU A 447 -4.78 -26.43 8.23
CA GLU A 447 -5.98 -25.58 8.12
C GLU A 447 -6.72 -25.46 9.46
N ARG A 448 -6.93 -26.59 10.17
CA ARG A 448 -7.55 -26.58 11.50
C ARG A 448 -6.71 -25.81 12.52
N ALA A 449 -5.38 -25.99 12.50
CA ALA A 449 -4.48 -25.28 13.41
C ALA A 449 -4.49 -23.76 13.16
N ALA A 450 -4.55 -23.33 11.90
CA ALA A 450 -4.69 -21.93 11.52
C ALA A 450 -6.03 -21.33 11.96
N LEU A 451 -7.14 -22.06 11.77
CA LEU A 451 -8.46 -21.62 12.26
C LEU A 451 -8.53 -21.53 13.79
N ALA A 452 -7.77 -22.38 14.50
CA ALA A 452 -7.69 -22.36 15.96
C ALA A 452 -6.78 -21.26 16.50
N ASN A 453 -5.72 -20.87 15.77
CA ASN A 453 -4.70 -19.92 16.20
C ASN A 453 -4.33 -18.95 15.07
N TYR A 454 -4.85 -17.72 15.12
CA TYR A 454 -4.62 -16.70 14.10
C TYR A 454 -4.55 -15.28 14.66
N GLY A 455 -3.96 -14.37 13.88
CA GLY A 455 -3.90 -12.93 14.14
C GLY A 455 -2.83 -12.48 15.13
N HIS A 456 -2.03 -13.42 15.66
CA HIS A 456 -1.04 -13.13 16.71
C HIS A 456 0.32 -12.65 16.17
N ALA A 457 0.68 -13.02 14.94
CA ALA A 457 1.97 -12.67 14.34
C ALA A 457 2.05 -11.20 13.91
N TRP A 458 0.97 -10.66 13.34
CA TRP A 458 0.97 -9.29 12.81
C TRP A 458 1.28 -8.21 13.87
N PRO A 459 0.63 -8.18 15.06
CA PRO A 459 0.99 -7.21 16.09
C PRO A 459 2.45 -7.26 16.53
N LYS A 460 3.05 -8.47 16.59
CA LYS A 460 4.46 -8.65 16.92
C LYS A 460 5.38 -8.03 15.87
N ILE A 461 5.06 -8.23 14.59
CA ILE A 461 5.78 -7.60 13.47
C ILE A 461 5.70 -6.07 13.56
N ILE A 462 4.50 -5.52 13.82
CA ILE A 462 4.33 -4.07 13.94
C ILE A 462 5.16 -3.51 15.09
N ARG A 463 5.08 -4.11 16.28
CA ARG A 463 5.87 -3.68 17.44
C ARG A 463 7.38 -3.77 17.16
N TYR A 464 7.83 -4.84 16.52
CA TYR A 464 9.21 -4.99 16.11
C TYR A 464 9.67 -3.84 15.20
N LEU A 465 8.82 -3.41 14.25
CA LEU A 465 9.12 -2.30 13.35
C LEU A 465 8.91 -0.90 13.93
N GLN A 466 8.38 -0.75 15.15
CA GLN A 466 8.32 0.55 15.82
C GLN A 466 9.70 1.00 16.32
N ASP A 467 10.64 0.08 16.51
CA ASP A 467 12.05 0.40 16.72
C ASP A 467 12.73 0.83 15.40
N GLU A 468 13.36 2.00 15.42
CA GLU A 468 14.12 2.55 14.30
C GLU A 468 15.29 1.66 13.88
N LYS A 469 15.97 1.00 14.83
CA LYS A 469 17.09 0.10 14.52
C LYS A 469 16.61 -1.09 13.67
N ASN A 470 15.44 -1.61 13.98
CA ASN A 470 14.85 -2.73 13.25
C ASN A 470 14.42 -2.31 11.84
N ARG A 471 13.90 -1.09 11.66
CA ARG A 471 13.63 -0.54 10.32
C ARG A 471 14.90 -0.39 9.49
N GLN A 472 15.98 0.11 10.08
CA GLN A 472 17.28 0.22 9.39
C GLN A 472 17.89 -1.14 9.04
N ALA A 473 17.76 -2.13 9.94
CA ALA A 473 18.17 -3.50 9.67
C ALA A 473 17.37 -4.10 8.50
N ALA A 474 16.05 -3.90 8.47
CA ALA A 474 15.20 -4.34 7.37
C ALA A 474 15.58 -3.70 6.03
N GLN A 475 15.89 -2.39 6.01
CA GLN A 475 16.39 -1.69 4.82
C GLN A 475 17.71 -2.29 4.31
N THR A 476 18.62 -2.59 5.23
CA THR A 476 19.93 -3.19 4.93
C THR A 476 19.75 -4.59 4.34
N LEU A 477 18.92 -5.42 4.96
CA LEU A 477 18.58 -6.76 4.45
C LEU A 477 17.96 -6.71 3.06
N PHE A 478 16.99 -5.80 2.83
CA PHE A 478 16.40 -5.60 1.50
C PHE A 478 17.44 -5.27 0.43
N ASN A 479 18.33 -4.32 0.73
CA ASN A 479 19.40 -3.93 -0.19
C ASN A 479 20.38 -5.08 -0.46
N ASN A 480 20.69 -5.89 0.55
CA ASN A 480 21.57 -7.04 0.43
C ASN A 480 20.93 -8.13 -0.45
N TYR A 481 19.68 -8.52 -0.19
CA TYR A 481 18.98 -9.50 -1.03
C TYR A 481 18.85 -9.02 -2.47
N ARG A 482 18.51 -7.74 -2.68
CA ARG A 482 18.44 -7.14 -4.00
C ARG A 482 19.78 -7.28 -4.74
N ARG A 483 20.89 -6.94 -4.09
CA ARG A 483 22.24 -7.04 -4.69
C ARG A 483 22.62 -8.47 -5.04
N VAL A 484 22.43 -9.42 -4.12
CA VAL A 484 22.72 -10.84 -4.35
C VAL A 484 21.93 -11.39 -5.54
N LEU A 485 20.66 -11.00 -5.68
CA LEU A 485 19.82 -11.42 -6.80
C LEU A 485 20.18 -10.71 -8.11
N GLU A 486 20.62 -9.45 -8.05
CA GLU A 486 21.15 -8.72 -9.21
C GLU A 486 22.43 -9.35 -9.75
N ASP A 487 23.31 -9.82 -8.88
CA ASP A 487 24.56 -10.51 -9.24
C ASP A 487 24.31 -11.87 -9.94
N GLN A 488 23.10 -12.44 -9.81
CA GLN A 488 22.68 -13.65 -10.53
C GLN A 488 22.17 -13.38 -11.96
N CYS A 489 22.01 -12.12 -12.35
CA CYS A 489 21.49 -11.73 -13.66
C CYS A 489 22.62 -11.51 -14.67
N ASP A 490 22.53 -12.14 -15.83
CA ASP A 490 23.44 -11.97 -16.97
C ASP A 490 22.99 -10.85 -17.93
N GLU A 491 23.81 -10.53 -18.93
CA GLU A 491 23.49 -9.52 -19.96
C GLU A 491 22.18 -9.84 -20.71
N GLY A 492 21.83 -11.12 -20.85
CA GLY A 492 20.59 -11.58 -21.49
C GLY A 492 19.33 -11.48 -20.61
N THR A 493 19.46 -11.17 -19.32
CA THR A 493 18.31 -11.09 -18.42
C THR A 493 17.44 -9.86 -18.74
N SER A 494 16.18 -10.11 -19.15
CA SER A 494 15.17 -9.09 -19.45
C SER A 494 15.00 -8.05 -18.34
N GLN A 495 14.73 -6.80 -18.74
CA GLN A 495 14.43 -5.70 -17.83
C GLN A 495 13.24 -5.99 -16.91
N ILE A 496 12.26 -6.77 -17.36
CA ILE A 496 11.10 -7.17 -16.53
C ILE A 496 11.55 -8.07 -15.38
N VAL A 497 12.41 -9.05 -15.66
CA VAL A 497 12.97 -9.96 -14.65
C VAL A 497 13.83 -9.17 -13.65
N ARG A 498 14.67 -8.25 -14.15
CA ARG A 498 15.47 -7.36 -13.28
C ARG A 498 14.60 -6.52 -12.35
N ARG A 499 13.47 -6.01 -12.82
CA ARG A 499 12.52 -5.26 -11.98
C ARG A 499 11.84 -6.13 -10.92
N ARG A 500 11.56 -7.39 -11.23
CA ARG A 500 10.96 -8.36 -10.29
C ARG A 500 11.88 -8.75 -9.14
N ILE A 501 13.20 -8.52 -9.24
CA ILE A 501 14.15 -8.73 -8.14
C ILE A 501 13.69 -8.00 -6.88
N LYS A 502 13.13 -6.79 -7.01
CA LYS A 502 12.61 -6.04 -5.86
C LYS A 502 11.49 -6.77 -5.13
N HIS A 503 10.60 -7.47 -5.85
CA HIS A 503 9.52 -8.24 -5.23
C HIS A 503 10.06 -9.50 -4.53
N VAL A 504 11.07 -10.15 -5.11
CA VAL A 504 11.75 -11.30 -4.48
C VAL A 504 12.52 -10.87 -3.23
N ALA A 505 13.31 -9.79 -3.32
CA ALA A 505 14.02 -9.22 -2.18
C ALA A 505 13.05 -8.80 -1.08
N ALA A 506 11.92 -8.16 -1.43
CA ALA A 506 10.87 -7.83 -0.47
C ALA A 506 10.30 -9.05 0.24
N ALA A 507 10.04 -10.15 -0.49
CA ALA A 507 9.56 -11.39 0.09
C ALA A 507 10.56 -11.98 1.11
N LEU A 508 11.85 -12.01 0.78
CA LEU A 508 12.90 -12.51 1.68
C LEU A 508 13.10 -11.60 2.90
N THR A 509 13.03 -10.27 2.73
CA THR A 509 13.08 -9.33 3.85
C THR A 509 11.86 -9.48 4.75
N GLY A 510 10.66 -9.65 4.18
CA GLY A 510 9.43 -9.87 4.94
C GLY A 510 9.44 -11.20 5.70
N LEU A 511 10.05 -12.26 5.15
CA LEU A 511 10.25 -13.53 5.84
C LEU A 511 11.23 -13.38 7.01
N ALA A 512 12.37 -12.72 6.79
CA ALA A 512 13.34 -12.45 7.85
C ALA A 512 12.74 -11.60 8.98
N LEU A 513 11.90 -10.63 8.63
CA LEU A 513 11.11 -9.83 9.57
C LEU A 513 10.15 -10.70 10.40
N LEU A 514 9.35 -11.55 9.75
CA LEU A 514 8.42 -12.45 10.44
C LEU A 514 9.16 -13.34 11.43
N MET A 515 10.28 -13.93 11.01
CA MET A 515 11.09 -14.79 11.87
C MET A 515 11.71 -14.03 13.03
N SER A 516 12.23 -12.82 12.81
CA SER A 516 12.82 -11.99 13.86
C SER A 516 11.77 -11.53 14.88
N ALA A 517 10.58 -11.14 14.43
CA ALA A 517 9.47 -10.73 15.30
C ALA A 517 8.89 -11.89 16.15
N LEU A 518 9.07 -13.13 15.68
CA LEU A 518 8.69 -14.36 16.39
C LEU A 518 9.87 -15.06 17.07
N GLU A 519 11.05 -14.43 17.12
CA GLU A 519 12.26 -14.95 17.76
C GLU A 519 12.70 -16.33 17.21
N MET A 520 12.46 -16.58 15.92
CA MET A 520 12.84 -17.82 15.24
C MET A 520 14.24 -17.71 14.62
N ALA A 521 15.14 -18.62 15.00
CA ALA A 521 16.57 -18.57 14.65
C ALA A 521 17.04 -19.67 13.68
N ASP A 522 16.21 -20.09 12.70
CA ASP A 522 16.58 -21.12 11.73
C ASP A 522 16.85 -20.53 10.32
N GLN A 523 18.12 -20.27 10.02
CA GLN A 523 18.53 -19.71 8.72
C GLN A 523 18.21 -20.61 7.52
N THR A 524 18.03 -21.93 7.73
CA THR A 524 17.72 -22.86 6.63
C THR A 524 16.37 -22.56 5.98
N ILE A 525 15.43 -21.96 6.73
CA ILE A 525 14.14 -21.51 6.22
C ILE A 525 14.35 -20.42 5.14
N ILE A 526 15.19 -19.43 5.43
CA ILE A 526 15.47 -18.32 4.51
C ILE A 526 16.22 -18.80 3.27
N GLU A 527 17.20 -19.70 3.46
CA GLU A 527 17.97 -20.27 2.35
C GLU A 527 17.08 -21.03 1.37
N LYS A 528 16.24 -21.94 1.88
CA LYS A 528 15.29 -22.69 1.04
C LYS A 528 14.24 -21.79 0.39
N ALA A 529 13.74 -20.77 1.12
CA ALA A 529 12.82 -19.79 0.55
C ALA A 529 13.49 -19.00 -0.59
N ARG A 530 14.75 -18.60 -0.46
CA ARG A 530 15.51 -17.95 -1.52
C ARG A 530 15.66 -18.83 -2.75
N GLU A 531 16.04 -20.10 -2.58
CA GLU A 531 16.14 -21.06 -3.68
C GLU A 531 14.80 -21.22 -4.40
N TRP A 532 13.71 -21.39 -3.64
CA TRP A 532 12.37 -21.50 -4.21
C TRP A 532 11.96 -20.22 -4.94
N ALA A 533 12.20 -19.04 -4.36
CA ALA A 533 11.84 -17.76 -4.95
C ALA A 533 12.62 -17.48 -6.25
N SER A 534 13.93 -17.77 -6.26
CA SER A 534 14.77 -17.70 -7.46
C SER A 534 14.39 -18.74 -8.52
N LYS A 535 13.71 -19.82 -8.16
CA LYS A 535 13.20 -20.77 -9.16
C LYS A 535 11.82 -20.37 -9.68
N HIS A 536 10.95 -19.81 -8.83
CA HIS A 536 9.51 -19.74 -9.08
C HIS A 536 8.88 -18.35 -9.09
N LEU A 537 9.58 -17.26 -8.74
CA LEU A 537 8.98 -15.91 -8.71
C LEU A 537 9.44 -14.99 -9.85
N TRP A 538 10.73 -14.66 -9.94
CA TRP A 538 11.20 -13.60 -10.85
C TRP A 538 10.94 -13.86 -12.35
N LYS A 539 10.74 -15.12 -12.76
CA LYS A 539 10.54 -15.57 -14.13
C LYS A 539 9.12 -16.09 -14.40
N ALA A 540 8.26 -16.18 -13.38
CA ALA A 540 6.97 -16.84 -13.50
C ALA A 540 5.93 -16.03 -14.27
N GLY A 541 5.14 -16.70 -15.11
CA GLY A 541 4.10 -16.05 -15.92
C GLY A 541 4.61 -15.14 -17.04
N LEU A 542 5.93 -15.11 -17.29
CA LEU A 542 6.48 -14.51 -18.50
C LEU A 542 6.49 -15.59 -19.57
N GLU A 543 5.80 -15.34 -20.69
CA GLU A 543 6.06 -16.08 -21.92
C GLU A 543 7.52 -15.76 -22.28
N TYR A 544 8.39 -16.78 -22.31
CA TYR A 544 9.74 -16.57 -22.82
C TYR A 544 9.65 -16.44 -24.34
N THR A 545 9.23 -15.27 -24.81
CA THR A 545 9.72 -14.73 -26.06
C THR A 545 11.15 -14.34 -25.78
N THR A 546 12.08 -15.05 -26.39
CA THR A 546 13.51 -14.72 -26.38
C THR A 546 13.69 -13.36 -27.05
N GLY A 547 13.53 -12.28 -26.29
CA GLY A 547 13.60 -10.93 -26.82
C GLY A 547 13.32 -9.85 -25.78
N SER A 548 13.98 -8.70 -25.92
CA SER A 548 13.60 -7.46 -25.27
C SER A 548 12.21 -6.98 -25.74
N GLU A 549 11.58 -6.04 -25.05
CA GLU A 549 10.34 -5.37 -25.54
C GLU A 549 10.54 -4.79 -26.95
N GLY A 550 11.78 -4.42 -27.30
CA GLY A 550 12.16 -4.02 -28.65
C GLY A 550 12.12 -5.19 -29.64
N ASP A 551 12.62 -6.35 -29.27
CA ASP A 551 12.69 -7.53 -30.15
C ASP A 551 11.30 -8.10 -30.41
N GLU A 552 10.42 -8.14 -29.40
CA GLU A 552 9.00 -8.51 -29.57
C GLU A 552 8.25 -7.49 -30.45
N MET A 553 8.59 -6.21 -30.32
CA MET A 553 8.03 -5.16 -31.17
C MET A 553 8.47 -5.33 -32.62
N VAL A 554 9.72 -5.74 -32.85
CA VAL A 554 10.25 -6.05 -34.18
C VAL A 554 9.62 -7.33 -34.74
N GLU A 555 9.44 -8.37 -33.93
CA GLU A 555 8.79 -9.62 -34.32
C GLU A 555 7.36 -9.35 -34.78
N ARG A 556 6.53 -8.69 -33.96
CA ARG A 556 5.15 -8.33 -34.34
C ARG A 556 5.07 -7.42 -35.55
N PHE A 557 5.99 -6.46 -35.67
CA PHE A 557 6.08 -5.59 -36.84
C PHE A 557 6.41 -6.41 -38.10
N THR A 558 7.35 -7.35 -37.98
CA THR A 558 7.80 -8.21 -39.09
C THR A 558 6.72 -9.22 -39.48
N GLU A 559 6.04 -9.86 -38.53
CA GLU A 559 4.90 -10.74 -38.80
C GLU A 559 3.79 -10.00 -39.55
N ARG A 560 3.45 -8.78 -39.12
CA ARG A 560 2.44 -7.97 -39.81
C ARG A 560 2.86 -7.61 -41.22
N LEU A 561 4.13 -7.23 -41.40
CA LEU A 561 4.72 -6.94 -42.71
C LEU A 561 4.64 -8.16 -43.65
N LEU A 562 4.97 -9.35 -43.14
CA LEU A 562 4.98 -10.60 -43.89
C LEU A 562 3.57 -11.18 -44.14
N ALA A 563 2.58 -10.80 -43.34
CA ALA A 563 1.19 -11.24 -43.50
C ALA A 563 0.49 -10.61 -44.73
N GLU A 564 0.94 -9.46 -45.21
CA GLU A 564 0.40 -8.79 -46.41
C GLU A 564 1.50 -8.42 -47.43
N PRO A 565 2.16 -9.42 -48.03
CA PRO A 565 3.27 -9.19 -48.95
C PRO A 565 2.83 -8.52 -50.25
N SER A 566 1.53 -8.55 -50.59
CA SER A 566 0.95 -7.82 -51.73
C SER A 566 1.11 -6.30 -51.63
N ARG A 567 1.42 -5.77 -50.44
CA ARG A 567 1.71 -4.33 -50.23
C ARG A 567 3.19 -3.99 -50.43
N LEU A 568 4.04 -4.97 -50.73
CA LEU A 568 5.46 -4.81 -51.05
C LEU A 568 5.70 -5.00 -52.56
N PHE A 569 6.13 -3.94 -53.23
CA PHE A 569 6.28 -3.95 -54.69
C PHE A 569 7.70 -4.31 -55.14
N ARG A 570 7.82 -4.90 -56.34
CA ARG A 570 9.13 -5.09 -57.01
C ARG A 570 9.81 -3.74 -57.24
N GLN A 571 11.12 -3.72 -57.07
CA GLN A 571 11.93 -2.59 -57.46
C GLN A 571 11.69 -2.26 -58.95
N GLY A 572 11.20 -1.05 -59.24
CA GLY A 572 10.88 -0.58 -60.60
C GLY A 572 9.39 -0.43 -60.90
N ILE A 573 8.50 -0.94 -60.04
CA ILE A 573 7.04 -0.84 -60.23
C ILE A 573 6.45 0.26 -59.35
N MET A 574 5.69 1.17 -59.96
CA MET A 574 4.90 2.18 -59.25
C MET A 574 3.57 1.56 -58.79
N PRO A 575 3.23 1.62 -57.49
CA PRO A 575 1.90 1.27 -57.01
C PRO A 575 0.86 2.23 -57.60
N SER A 576 -0.23 1.71 -58.17
CA SER A 576 -1.36 2.52 -58.65
C SER A 576 -2.24 3.08 -57.52
N HIS A 577 -2.05 2.59 -56.29
CA HIS A 577 -2.86 2.92 -55.11
C HIS A 577 -2.00 3.42 -53.93
N ARG A 578 -2.62 4.20 -53.02
CA ARG A 578 -1.98 4.78 -51.82
C ARG A 578 -1.65 3.76 -50.71
N ASP A 579 -2.04 2.50 -50.87
CA ASP A 579 -2.01 1.48 -49.81
C ASP A 579 -0.77 0.57 -49.84
N TYR A 580 0.33 1.02 -50.42
CA TYR A 580 1.61 0.30 -50.40
C TYR A 580 2.39 0.55 -49.11
N TRP A 581 3.15 -0.46 -48.67
CA TRP A 581 4.04 -0.35 -47.52
C TRP A 581 5.49 -0.09 -47.91
N GLY A 582 5.93 -0.60 -49.06
CA GLY A 582 7.30 -0.38 -49.50
C GLY A 582 7.67 -1.24 -50.71
N TRP A 583 8.97 -1.49 -50.83
CA TRP A 583 9.52 -2.28 -51.93
C TRP A 583 10.35 -3.41 -51.39
N HIS A 584 10.27 -4.57 -52.02
CA HIS A 584 11.28 -5.58 -51.82
C HIS A 584 12.49 -5.29 -52.72
N LEU A 585 13.67 -5.61 -52.21
CA LEU A 585 14.97 -5.38 -52.82
C LEU A 585 15.62 -6.72 -53.16
N GLU A 586 16.83 -6.66 -53.73
CA GLU A 586 17.67 -7.84 -53.92
C GLU A 586 17.97 -8.56 -52.59
N GLN A 587 18.33 -9.85 -52.65
CA GLN A 587 18.65 -10.69 -51.49
C GLN A 587 17.52 -10.80 -50.43
N GLY A 588 16.26 -10.61 -50.84
CA GLY A 588 15.10 -10.76 -49.94
C GLY A 588 14.95 -9.64 -48.90
N GLN A 589 15.60 -8.48 -49.10
CA GLN A 589 15.45 -7.32 -48.23
C GLN A 589 14.18 -6.52 -48.55
N VAL A 590 13.76 -5.66 -47.62
CA VAL A 590 12.62 -4.74 -47.78
C VAL A 590 13.05 -3.32 -47.46
N PHE A 591 12.61 -2.36 -48.26
CA PHE A 591 12.71 -0.92 -47.97
C PHE A 591 11.33 -0.36 -47.62
N LEU A 592 11.21 0.19 -46.42
CA LEU A 592 9.98 0.79 -45.89
C LEU A 592 10.18 2.30 -45.68
N PRO A 593 9.46 3.17 -46.40
CA PRO A 593 9.45 4.61 -46.14
C PRO A 593 8.94 4.93 -44.73
N THR A 594 9.60 5.87 -44.06
CA THR A 594 9.18 6.32 -42.72
C THR A 594 7.80 7.00 -42.76
N GLY A 595 7.52 7.77 -43.82
CA GLY A 595 6.30 8.57 -43.92
C GLY A 595 5.03 7.77 -44.25
N THR A 596 5.16 6.62 -44.89
CA THR A 596 4.04 5.79 -45.34
C THR A 596 4.08 4.40 -44.73
N GLY A 597 5.00 3.54 -45.17
CA GLY A 597 5.07 2.13 -44.77
C GLY A 597 5.15 1.89 -43.28
N ILE A 598 6.17 2.45 -42.62
CA ILE A 598 6.37 2.27 -41.18
C ILE A 598 5.17 2.84 -40.42
N ASN A 599 4.72 4.05 -40.77
CA ASN A 599 3.58 4.69 -40.11
C ASN A 599 2.28 3.87 -40.25
N ALA A 600 2.02 3.30 -41.44
CA ALA A 600 0.82 2.51 -41.70
C ALA A 600 0.82 1.22 -40.87
N ILE A 601 1.95 0.50 -40.84
CA ILE A 601 2.08 -0.74 -40.04
C ILE A 601 1.99 -0.42 -38.54
N CYS A 602 2.60 0.68 -38.08
CA CYS A 602 2.48 1.12 -36.69
C CYS A 602 1.04 1.49 -36.31
N ALA A 603 0.31 2.16 -37.21
CA ALA A 603 -1.09 2.52 -37.00
C ALA A 603 -1.99 1.26 -36.90
N ASP A 604 -1.78 0.28 -37.78
CA ASP A 604 -2.49 -1.01 -37.75
C ASP A 604 -2.28 -1.76 -36.42
N LEU A 605 -1.04 -1.72 -35.89
CA LEU A 605 -0.67 -2.45 -34.68
C LEU A 605 -0.89 -1.65 -33.37
N GLY A 606 -1.27 -0.37 -33.46
CA GLY A 606 -1.36 0.53 -32.31
C GLY A 606 -0.02 0.75 -31.60
N LEU A 607 1.08 0.77 -32.35
CA LEU A 607 2.45 0.93 -31.83
C LEU A 607 2.97 2.36 -32.02
N ASP A 608 3.83 2.80 -31.10
CA ASP A 608 4.51 4.09 -31.21
C ASP A 608 5.61 4.03 -32.29
N ARG A 609 5.56 4.94 -33.26
CA ARG A 609 6.45 4.94 -34.43
C ARG A 609 7.93 5.13 -34.07
N GLU A 610 8.24 5.95 -33.07
CA GLU A 610 9.63 6.26 -32.72
C GLU A 610 10.24 5.08 -31.95
N ARG A 611 9.44 4.43 -31.10
CA ARG A 611 9.83 3.18 -30.41
C ARG A 611 10.06 2.05 -31.40
N VAL A 612 9.16 1.87 -32.38
CA VAL A 612 9.31 0.84 -33.43
C VAL A 612 10.57 1.11 -34.26
N ARG A 613 10.78 2.36 -34.67
CA ARG A 613 11.97 2.73 -35.43
C ARG A 613 13.25 2.45 -34.66
N ALA A 614 13.32 2.81 -33.39
CA ALA A 614 14.48 2.53 -32.54
C ALA A 614 14.72 1.02 -32.38
N ALA A 615 13.64 0.24 -32.19
CA ALA A 615 13.71 -1.20 -32.05
C ALA A 615 14.19 -1.91 -33.34
N LEU A 616 13.67 -1.51 -34.50
CA LEU A 616 14.10 -2.03 -35.81
C LEU A 616 15.59 -1.76 -36.06
N LEU A 617 16.06 -0.54 -35.77
CA LEU A 617 17.48 -0.18 -35.89
C LEU A 617 18.37 -1.01 -34.96
N ALA A 618 17.92 -1.26 -33.72
CA ALA A 618 18.62 -2.13 -32.78
C ALA A 618 18.68 -3.59 -33.26
N ASN A 619 17.72 -4.02 -34.08
CA ASN A 619 17.61 -5.37 -34.67
C ASN A 619 18.15 -5.45 -36.10
N GLY A 620 19.17 -4.64 -36.42
CA GLY A 620 19.92 -4.76 -37.67
C GLY A 620 19.26 -4.14 -38.91
N TRP A 621 18.13 -3.45 -38.77
CA TRP A 621 17.64 -2.58 -39.85
C TRP A 621 18.55 -1.36 -39.99
N THR A 622 18.69 -0.86 -41.21
CA THR A 622 19.55 0.31 -41.49
C THR A 622 18.73 1.47 -42.01
N ALA A 623 19.05 2.68 -41.55
CA ALA A 623 18.45 3.89 -42.09
C ALA A 623 19.08 4.21 -43.44
N ASP A 624 18.25 4.34 -44.48
CA ASP A 624 18.72 4.61 -45.83
C ASP A 624 17.83 5.65 -46.53
N GLN A 625 18.43 6.34 -47.50
CA GLN A 625 17.75 7.23 -48.41
C GLN A 625 17.80 6.64 -49.82
N LYS A 626 16.78 5.87 -50.17
CA LYS A 626 16.63 5.34 -51.52
C LYS A 626 15.76 6.26 -52.36
N ARG A 627 16.12 6.40 -53.64
CA ARG A 627 15.20 6.96 -54.63
C ARG A 627 14.16 5.89 -54.92
N PRO A 628 12.84 6.20 -54.87
CA PRO A 628 11.84 5.27 -55.32
C PRO A 628 12.14 4.90 -56.79
N PRO A 629 12.19 3.61 -57.13
CA PRO A 629 12.60 3.17 -58.46
C PRO A 629 11.44 3.40 -59.43
N VAL A 630 11.38 4.60 -60.00
CA VAL A 630 10.36 5.01 -60.96
C VAL A 630 11.06 5.34 -62.27
N ALA A 631 10.74 4.59 -63.32
CA ALA A 631 11.14 4.98 -64.67
C ALA A 631 10.47 6.32 -65.02
N GLY A 632 11.27 7.37 -65.23
CA GLY A 632 10.82 8.64 -65.82
C GLY A 632 10.44 9.78 -64.87
N VAL A 633 10.49 9.61 -63.54
CA VAL A 633 10.24 10.72 -62.60
C VAL A 633 11.56 11.16 -61.96
N ARG A 634 12.02 12.38 -62.29
CA ARG A 634 13.06 13.05 -61.48
C ARG A 634 12.43 13.42 -60.13
N GLY A 635 12.64 12.58 -59.12
CA GLY A 635 12.01 12.72 -57.80
C GLY A 635 12.97 12.48 -56.64
N THR A 636 12.75 13.26 -55.58
CA THR A 636 13.47 13.33 -54.31
C THR A 636 13.66 11.98 -53.63
N SER A 637 14.83 11.75 -53.00
CA SER A 637 15.07 10.57 -52.18
C SER A 637 14.08 10.52 -51.01
N VAL A 638 13.57 9.32 -50.70
CA VAL A 638 12.66 9.11 -49.58
C VAL A 638 13.45 8.47 -48.44
N ARG A 639 13.29 9.01 -47.22
CA ARG A 639 13.88 8.42 -46.01
C ARG A 639 13.06 7.19 -45.59
N GLY A 640 13.75 6.10 -45.31
CA GLY A 640 13.15 4.86 -44.86
C GLY A 640 14.12 3.97 -44.10
N LEU A 641 13.66 2.78 -43.74
CA LEU A 641 14.50 1.72 -43.19
C LEU A 641 14.62 0.57 -44.19
N VAL A 642 15.80 -0.05 -44.24
CA VAL A 642 16.10 -1.26 -45.00
C VAL A 642 16.26 -2.42 -44.03
N SER A 643 15.58 -3.53 -44.28
CA SER A 643 15.67 -4.73 -43.46
C SER A 643 17.02 -5.45 -43.61
N PRO A 644 17.38 -6.32 -42.65
CA PRO A 644 18.43 -7.32 -42.86
C PRO A 644 18.16 -8.20 -44.11
N PRO A 645 19.21 -8.74 -44.76
CA PRO A 645 19.09 -9.72 -45.84
C PRO A 645 18.26 -10.94 -45.43
N GLY A 646 17.54 -11.53 -46.40
CA GLY A 646 16.78 -12.76 -46.18
C GLY A 646 15.47 -12.61 -45.41
N LEU A 647 15.01 -11.38 -45.09
CA LEU A 647 13.75 -11.16 -44.36
C LEU A 647 12.53 -11.81 -45.05
N LEU A 648 12.49 -11.76 -46.38
CA LEU A 648 11.43 -12.40 -47.17
C LEU A 648 11.67 -13.90 -47.42
N GLY A 649 12.83 -14.48 -47.08
CA GLY A 649 13.16 -15.89 -47.38
C GLY A 649 12.99 -16.25 -48.88
N ASP A 650 12.52 -17.48 -49.16
CA ASP A 650 12.27 -18.02 -50.52
C ASP A 650 10.98 -17.50 -51.18
N TRP A 651 10.27 -16.52 -50.59
CA TRP A 651 9.00 -15.99 -51.13
C TRP A 651 9.11 -15.46 -52.57
N LEU A 652 10.31 -15.09 -53.01
CA LEU A 652 10.58 -14.64 -54.37
C LEU A 652 10.34 -15.73 -55.44
N GLY A 653 10.15 -17.00 -55.04
CA GLY A 653 9.86 -18.12 -55.93
C GLY A 653 8.37 -18.38 -56.24
N VAL A 654 7.41 -17.74 -55.57
CA VAL A 654 5.97 -18.10 -55.69
C VAL A 654 5.10 -17.00 -56.32
N ALA A 655 5.63 -15.80 -56.54
CA ALA A 655 4.95 -14.74 -57.29
C ALA A 655 5.62 -14.54 -58.66
N GLY A 656 5.34 -15.46 -59.58
CA GLY A 656 5.54 -15.28 -61.02
C GLY A 656 4.39 -14.50 -61.63
#